data_AF-A0AAV6K0F7-F1
#
_entry.id   AF-A0AAV6K0F7-F1
#
_cell.length_a   1.000
_cell.length_b   1.000
_cell.length_c   1.000
_cell.angle_alpha   90.00
_cell.angle_beta   90.00
_cell.angle_gamma   90.00
#
_symmetry.space_group_name_H-M   'P 1'
#
loop_
_entity.id
_entity.type
_entity.pdbx_description
1 polymer ?
#
loop_
_entity_poly.entity_id
_entity_poly.type
_entity_poly.pdbx_seq_one_letter_code
_entity_poly.pdbx_strand_id
1 'polypeptide(L)'
;MRQLQGTSLRMSIFFLVTSFAIVVLVAITNTSKELNLFFLPSSKWSRTGGISYLSSSSSSSSFSNFSFTKKRDEKLGRVEAGLARARALFRDAVINQKRSSPLDGDSDYLNAYAFRRSYQLMKRMFRIYIYEEGEPPLFHTGPCKDIYSMEGIFIKLMETNTRFRTRDPDRAHVYYLPFSVVMILETLFDPVTRSKSVLKRVIRGYIHLISTKYPYWNNSLGVDHFMLSCHDWGPRATRYVPQLYSTSIRVLCNANTSERFKPKKDASLPEINLKTGEIDGLTSGLPLSNRTVLAFFAGGAHVDFTLGPKRSWISFHSPPWARRVGFSRPFSRDGNEELERPSSVIGIAEPPLAPSILNINKFEEQNSSTESPATDTAGVIKTYTKLERLEAALAKARSSIRDASKNNNITSIQEDPGYVPRGPIYRNANAFHRSYLEMEKLFKIYVYEEGELPMFHTGPCRSIYSSEGRFIMEMEKGNFYRTKDPDEALVYFLPFSVVMMVQYLYVPGAHEYHAIGHTVADYVDVVSQRHLFWNRSLGADHFMLSCHDWGPHTTSYVPNLFKNSIRVLCNANTSEGFNPSKDASLPEINLKSGEITGLIGGPSPSKRPILAFFAGRLHGHIRYLLLEQWKGKDQDVQVYDSLPNGVPYESMLKKSRFCLCPSGYEVASPRLVEAIYAECVPVLISDGYVPPLSDVLNWKAFSVSVAVKDVPNLKTILMGISQSKYLRLHRRVKQVQRHFVINGTPKRFDIFHMIVHSIWLRRLNVLIQD
;
A
#
# COMPACT_ATOMS: atom_id res chain seq x y z
N MET A 1 -80.78 36.71 -1.46
CA MET A 1 -80.43 36.29 -0.09
C MET A 1 -80.66 34.80 0.03
N ARG A 2 -79.68 33.94 0.31
CA ARG A 2 -78.22 34.15 0.36
C ARG A 2 -77.56 32.79 0.00
N GLN A 3 -77.51 32.51 -1.30
CA GLN A 3 -76.62 31.52 -1.90
C GLN A 3 -76.35 32.05 -3.32
N LEU A 4 -75.39 32.96 -3.43
CA LEU A 4 -75.01 33.66 -4.67
C LEU A 4 -73.55 34.12 -4.56
N GLN A 5 -72.79 33.77 -5.59
CA GLN A 5 -71.90 34.61 -6.41
C GLN A 5 -71.03 35.72 -5.79
N GLY A 6 -69.80 35.79 -6.32
CA GLY A 6 -68.88 36.93 -6.24
C GLY A 6 -67.44 36.52 -6.59
N THR A 7 -67.15 35.97 -7.78
CA THR A 7 -66.63 36.67 -8.99
C THR A 7 -65.52 37.72 -8.79
N SER A 8 -64.38 37.42 -9.44
CA SER A 8 -63.56 38.32 -10.29
C SER A 8 -62.41 39.14 -9.68
N LEU A 9 -61.39 39.30 -10.53
CA LEU A 9 -60.08 39.98 -10.42
C LEU A 9 -59.00 39.26 -9.58
N ARG A 10 -57.83 38.85 -10.10
CA ARG A 10 -57.07 39.33 -11.27
C ARG A 10 -56.44 38.18 -12.05
N MET A 11 -56.87 38.10 -13.31
CA MET A 11 -56.17 37.49 -14.43
C MET A 11 -55.31 38.60 -15.04
N SER A 12 -54.00 38.56 -14.84
CA SER A 12 -53.02 39.37 -15.57
C SER A 12 -51.64 38.74 -15.41
N ILE A 13 -50.98 38.54 -16.56
CA ILE A 13 -49.56 38.16 -16.73
C ILE A 13 -49.31 36.65 -16.70
N PHE A 14 -49.97 35.96 -17.63
CA PHE A 14 -49.48 34.72 -18.26
C PHE A 14 -49.13 35.04 -19.72
N PHE A 15 -48.17 35.95 -19.93
CA PHE A 15 -47.52 36.25 -21.22
C PHE A 15 -46.18 36.94 -20.91
N LEU A 16 -45.10 36.52 -21.59
CA LEU A 16 -43.69 36.93 -21.44
C LEU A 16 -42.84 36.03 -20.53
N VAL A 17 -42.50 34.81 -20.97
CA VAL A 17 -41.10 34.37 -21.20
C VAL A 17 -41.12 33.17 -22.17
N THR A 18 -41.55 33.41 -23.41
CA THR A 18 -41.41 32.46 -24.54
C THR A 18 -40.89 33.16 -25.81
N SER A 19 -40.10 34.23 -25.64
CA SER A 19 -39.60 35.02 -26.79
C SER A 19 -38.15 35.51 -26.70
N PHE A 20 -37.25 34.83 -25.98
CA PHE A 20 -35.81 35.13 -26.07
C PHE A 20 -34.94 33.88 -26.27
N ALA A 21 -35.45 32.95 -27.10
CA ALA A 21 -34.70 31.83 -27.67
C ALA A 21 -34.44 32.02 -29.19
N ILE A 22 -34.56 33.25 -29.70
CA ILE A 22 -34.36 33.58 -31.12
C ILE A 22 -33.53 34.88 -31.23
N VAL A 23 -32.22 34.82 -30.91
CA VAL A 23 -31.22 35.81 -31.41
C VAL A 23 -29.82 35.20 -31.64
N VAL A 24 -29.42 34.06 -31.05
CA VAL A 24 -28.03 33.56 -31.24
C VAL A 24 -27.95 32.32 -32.15
N LEU A 25 -28.88 32.19 -33.10
CA LEU A 25 -28.87 31.13 -34.11
C LEU A 25 -28.80 31.67 -35.56
N VAL A 26 -28.31 32.91 -35.75
CA VAL A 26 -28.17 33.55 -37.07
C VAL A 26 -26.76 34.10 -37.35
N ALA A 27 -25.75 33.86 -36.50
CA ALA A 27 -24.41 34.45 -36.72
C ALA A 27 -23.26 33.46 -36.98
N ILE A 28 -23.50 32.17 -37.23
CA ILE A 28 -22.44 31.25 -37.68
C ILE A 28 -22.99 30.24 -38.70
N THR A 29 -23.40 30.73 -39.87
CA THR A 29 -23.26 29.99 -41.14
C THR A 29 -23.04 30.99 -42.28
N ASN A 30 -22.12 30.66 -43.19
CA ASN A 30 -21.56 31.46 -44.30
C ASN A 30 -20.58 32.57 -43.88
N THR A 31 -19.27 32.38 -44.06
CA THR A 31 -18.68 32.29 -45.40
C THR A 31 -17.34 31.53 -45.43
N SER A 32 -17.21 30.79 -46.52
CA SER A 32 -16.20 29.84 -46.99
C SER A 32 -14.86 30.44 -47.45
N LYS A 33 -13.88 29.54 -47.71
CA LYS A 33 -12.68 29.61 -48.59
C LYS A 33 -11.35 29.85 -47.83
N GLU A 34 -10.24 29.11 -47.97
CA GLU A 34 -9.83 28.02 -48.85
C GLU A 34 -8.85 27.07 -48.12
N LEU A 35 -8.87 25.79 -48.52
CA LEU A 35 -7.75 24.86 -48.40
C LEU A 35 -6.86 25.02 -49.64
N ASN A 36 -5.53 25.00 -49.46
CA ASN A 36 -4.62 24.50 -50.50
C ASN A 36 -3.52 23.62 -49.90
N LEU A 37 -3.42 22.44 -50.52
CA LEU A 37 -2.50 21.33 -50.28
C LEU A 37 -1.04 21.71 -50.54
N PHE A 38 -0.10 21.07 -49.85
CA PHE A 38 1.04 20.42 -50.49
C PHE A 38 1.42 19.12 -49.77
N PHE A 39 1.73 18.11 -50.58
CA PHE A 39 1.97 16.71 -50.27
C PHE A 39 3.48 16.39 -50.32
N LEU A 40 3.89 15.36 -49.55
CA LEU A 40 5.06 14.45 -49.72
C LEU A 40 6.48 14.92 -49.30
N PRO A 41 7.46 14.00 -49.05
CA PRO A 41 7.37 12.60 -48.59
C PRO A 41 8.44 12.18 -47.54
N SER A 42 8.31 10.93 -47.11
CA SER A 42 9.26 10.08 -46.39
C SER A 42 10.67 9.96 -47.00
N SER A 43 11.69 9.79 -46.14
CA SER A 43 12.88 8.99 -46.46
C SER A 43 13.59 8.45 -45.21
N LYS A 44 14.03 7.19 -45.32
CA LYS A 44 14.92 6.46 -44.41
C LYS A 44 16.34 7.01 -44.51
N TRP A 45 17.11 7.03 -43.41
CA TRP A 45 18.46 6.43 -43.37
C TRP A 45 19.09 6.36 -41.97
N SER A 46 20.07 5.47 -41.92
CA SER A 46 20.72 4.79 -40.81
C SER A 46 21.96 5.49 -40.24
N ARG A 47 22.35 5.04 -39.04
CA ARG A 47 23.69 5.02 -38.39
C ARG A 47 24.86 5.66 -39.17
N THR A 48 25.61 6.56 -38.50
CA THR A 48 27.00 6.38 -38.01
C THR A 48 27.58 7.69 -37.44
N GLY A 49 28.44 7.62 -36.42
CA GLY A 49 29.60 8.53 -36.30
C GLY A 49 29.58 9.68 -35.29
N GLY A 50 30.09 9.42 -34.09
CA GLY A 50 31.18 10.14 -33.40
C GLY A 50 31.32 11.68 -33.36
N ILE A 51 31.32 12.18 -32.11
CA ILE A 51 32.25 13.16 -31.47
C ILE A 51 32.41 14.57 -32.07
N SER A 52 32.02 15.62 -31.33
CA SER A 52 32.91 16.64 -30.71
C SER A 52 32.20 17.95 -30.33
N TYR A 53 32.67 18.53 -29.23
CA TYR A 53 32.34 19.85 -28.70
C TYR A 53 32.77 20.98 -29.67
N LEU A 54 31.92 21.99 -29.88
CA LEU A 54 32.26 23.41 -29.72
C LEU A 54 31.08 24.34 -30.00
N SER A 55 31.17 25.49 -29.35
CA SER A 55 30.25 26.61 -29.17
C SER A 55 29.73 27.30 -30.44
N SER A 56 28.48 27.78 -30.39
CA SER A 56 28.09 29.02 -31.07
C SER A 56 26.89 29.70 -30.39
N SER A 57 27.20 30.82 -29.73
CA SER A 57 26.42 32.07 -29.62
C SER A 57 24.96 32.10 -30.11
N SER A 58 24.03 32.29 -29.17
CA SER A 58 22.66 32.75 -29.44
C SER A 58 22.53 34.25 -29.20
N SER A 59 22.25 35.00 -30.27
CA SER A 59 21.94 36.42 -30.26
C SER A 59 20.52 36.69 -29.74
N SER A 60 20.46 37.30 -28.56
CA SER A 60 19.54 38.36 -28.09
C SER A 60 18.12 38.46 -28.67
N SER A 61 17.15 38.05 -27.86
CA SER A 61 15.89 38.78 -27.63
C SER A 61 15.66 38.90 -26.10
N SER A 62 16.42 39.79 -25.44
CA SER A 62 16.60 39.79 -23.97
C SER A 62 16.23 41.11 -23.28
N PHE A 63 15.23 41.85 -23.75
CA PHE A 63 14.89 43.14 -23.13
C PHE A 63 13.63 43.17 -22.25
N SER A 64 12.83 42.10 -22.19
CA SER A 64 11.69 42.00 -21.24
C SER A 64 11.96 41.09 -20.03
N ASN A 65 12.81 40.06 -20.15
CA ASN A 65 13.03 39.07 -19.09
C ASN A 65 14.02 39.49 -18.00
N PHE A 66 14.93 40.43 -18.26
CA PHE A 66 15.98 40.84 -17.31
C PHE A 66 15.47 41.70 -16.14
N SER A 67 14.41 42.49 -16.36
CA SER A 67 13.78 43.31 -15.31
C SER A 67 12.98 42.46 -14.32
N PHE A 68 12.31 41.42 -14.84
CA PHE A 68 11.45 40.54 -14.04
C PHE A 68 12.26 39.58 -13.15
N THR A 69 13.43 39.12 -13.61
CA THR A 69 14.37 38.32 -12.81
C THR A 69 15.05 39.16 -11.72
N LYS A 70 15.46 40.40 -12.02
CA LYS A 70 16.07 41.29 -11.02
C LYS A 70 15.12 41.67 -9.88
N LYS A 71 13.86 42.01 -10.19
CA LYS A 71 12.80 42.23 -9.17
C LYS A 71 12.50 40.97 -8.34
N ARG A 72 12.63 39.78 -8.94
CA ARG A 72 12.38 38.47 -8.30
C ARG A 72 13.45 38.12 -7.26
N ASP A 73 14.73 38.33 -7.58
CA ASP A 73 15.84 38.04 -6.67
C ASP A 73 15.85 39.00 -5.47
N GLU A 74 15.51 40.27 -5.69
CA GLU A 74 15.33 41.26 -4.61
C GLU A 74 14.12 40.96 -3.71
N LYS A 75 13.05 40.34 -4.24
CA LYS A 75 11.89 39.88 -3.47
C LYS A 75 12.26 38.72 -2.55
N LEU A 76 12.84 37.66 -3.11
CA LEU A 76 13.22 36.47 -2.37
C LEU A 76 14.23 36.83 -1.26
N GLY A 77 15.18 37.71 -1.57
CA GLY A 77 16.13 38.25 -0.60
C GLY A 77 15.48 39.00 0.56
N ARG A 78 14.43 39.80 0.31
CA ARG A 78 13.71 40.53 1.37
C ARG A 78 12.89 39.61 2.29
N VAL A 79 12.16 38.65 1.73
CA VAL A 79 11.34 37.70 2.51
C VAL A 79 12.24 36.78 3.33
N GLU A 80 13.28 36.19 2.72
CA GLU A 80 14.23 35.34 3.45
C GLU A 80 15.02 36.11 4.51
N ALA A 81 15.41 37.36 4.25
CA ALA A 81 16.05 38.19 5.29
C ALA A 81 15.11 38.44 6.49
N GLY A 82 13.80 38.62 6.25
CA GLY A 82 12.78 38.71 7.30
C GLY A 82 12.65 37.42 8.11
N LEU A 83 12.55 36.28 7.43
CA LEU A 83 12.46 34.95 8.05
C LEU A 83 13.74 34.58 8.79
N ALA A 84 14.93 34.92 8.26
CA ALA A 84 16.21 34.70 8.92
C ALA A 84 16.32 35.47 10.24
N ARG A 85 15.90 36.74 10.27
CA ARG A 85 15.80 37.53 11.51
C ARG A 85 14.83 36.90 12.50
N ALA A 86 13.66 36.43 12.05
CA ALA A 86 12.70 35.75 12.92
C ALA A 86 13.28 34.44 13.50
N ARG A 87 13.96 33.62 12.68
CA ARG A 87 14.65 32.39 13.10
C ARG A 87 15.76 32.67 14.12
N ALA A 88 16.49 33.78 13.97
CA ALA A 88 17.53 34.20 14.93
C ALA A 88 16.92 34.64 16.27
N LEU A 89 15.89 35.49 16.25
CA LEU A 89 15.18 35.94 17.46
C LEU A 89 14.49 34.80 18.19
N PHE A 90 13.96 33.82 17.47
CA PHE A 90 13.38 32.61 18.07
C PHE A 90 14.45 31.74 18.74
N ARG A 91 15.60 31.51 18.07
CA ARG A 91 16.72 30.76 18.65
C ARG A 91 17.26 31.44 19.92
N ASP A 92 17.42 32.75 19.91
CA ASP A 92 17.82 33.52 21.08
C ASP A 92 16.79 33.40 22.23
N ALA A 93 15.49 33.48 21.92
CA ALA A 93 14.43 33.32 22.91
C ALA A 93 14.39 31.92 23.56
N VAL A 94 14.71 30.86 22.79
CA VAL A 94 14.82 29.50 23.32
C VAL A 94 16.03 29.34 24.24
N ILE A 95 17.16 29.99 23.92
CA ILE A 95 18.40 29.93 24.71
C ILE A 95 18.27 30.73 26.02
N ASN A 96 17.66 31.91 25.98
CA ASN A 96 17.58 32.84 27.12
C ASN A 96 16.50 32.48 28.17
N GLN A 97 15.70 31.43 27.94
CA GLN A 97 14.69 30.93 28.90
C GLN A 97 15.28 30.61 30.28
N LYS A 98 16.56 30.20 30.34
CA LYS A 98 17.24 29.88 31.61
C LYS A 98 17.50 31.09 32.53
N ARG A 99 17.23 32.32 32.07
CA ARG A 99 17.54 33.57 32.80
C ARG A 99 16.32 34.36 33.27
N SER A 100 15.10 33.98 32.90
CA SER A 100 13.87 34.69 33.28
C SER A 100 13.05 33.88 34.27
N SER A 101 12.69 34.50 35.40
CA SER A 101 11.74 33.96 36.37
C SER A 101 10.37 33.71 35.71
N PRO A 102 9.65 32.63 36.10
CA PRO A 102 8.30 32.38 35.60
C PRO A 102 7.41 33.56 36.02
N LEU A 103 6.72 34.17 35.07
CA LEU A 103 5.57 35.01 35.40
C LEU A 103 4.42 34.06 35.79
N ASP A 104 3.79 34.34 36.93
CA ASP A 104 2.68 33.56 37.46
C ASP A 104 1.57 33.39 36.39
N GLY A 105 1.22 32.15 36.07
CA GLY A 105 0.09 31.80 35.19
C GLY A 105 0.38 31.18 33.82
N ASP A 106 1.65 30.98 33.42
CA ASP A 106 2.02 30.55 32.06
C ASP A 106 2.49 29.07 31.95
N SER A 107 2.05 28.18 32.85
CA SER A 107 2.52 26.77 32.94
C SER A 107 2.11 25.86 31.78
N ASP A 108 1.15 26.27 30.96
CA ASP A 108 0.51 25.40 29.94
C ASP A 108 1.29 25.37 28.61
N TYR A 109 2.25 26.27 28.42
CA TYR A 109 3.11 26.31 27.23
C TYR A 109 4.45 25.61 27.50
N LEU A 110 4.83 24.67 26.64
CA LEU A 110 6.16 24.03 26.68
C LEU A 110 7.33 25.04 26.75
N ASN A 111 7.16 26.21 26.13
CA ASN A 111 8.04 27.37 26.30
C ASN A 111 7.24 28.67 26.09
N ALA A 112 6.68 29.21 27.17
CA ALA A 112 5.86 30.43 27.16
C ALA A 112 6.60 31.65 26.59
N TYR A 113 7.87 31.82 26.94
CA TYR A 113 8.69 32.94 26.46
C TYR A 113 8.90 32.89 24.94
N ALA A 114 9.31 31.72 24.42
CA ALA A 114 9.53 31.53 22.99
C ALA A 114 8.20 31.62 22.21
N PHE A 115 7.10 31.08 22.75
CA PHE A 115 5.77 31.20 22.16
C PHE A 115 5.34 32.67 22.05
N ARG A 116 5.41 33.43 23.15
CA ARG A 116 5.02 34.85 23.19
C ARG A 116 5.82 35.68 22.17
N ARG A 117 7.15 35.48 22.12
CA ARG A 117 8.02 36.17 21.15
C ARG A 117 7.67 35.78 19.71
N SER A 118 7.54 34.48 19.43
CA SER A 118 7.16 33.97 18.11
C SER A 118 5.81 34.52 17.64
N TYR A 119 4.80 34.50 18.52
CA TYR A 119 3.46 34.98 18.22
C TYR A 119 3.43 36.51 17.96
N GLN A 120 4.20 37.30 18.71
CA GLN A 120 4.35 38.74 18.46
C GLN A 120 5.01 39.01 17.10
N LEU A 121 6.03 38.24 16.71
CA LEU A 121 6.66 38.34 15.40
C LEU A 121 5.66 37.99 14.30
N MET A 122 4.96 36.86 14.42
CA MET A 122 3.93 36.42 13.48
C MET A 122 2.88 37.52 13.24
N LYS A 123 2.33 38.12 14.32
CA LYS A 123 1.34 39.21 14.22
C LYS A 123 1.83 40.42 13.42
N ARG A 124 3.14 40.72 13.46
CA ARG A 124 3.73 41.89 12.81
C ARG A 124 4.10 41.61 11.36
N MET A 125 4.69 40.44 11.07
CA MET A 125 5.30 40.15 9.78
C MET A 125 4.50 39.21 8.90
N PHE A 126 3.83 38.20 9.47
CA PHE A 126 3.34 37.07 8.68
C PHE A 126 2.16 37.47 7.80
N ARG A 127 2.26 37.12 6.52
CA ARG A 127 1.26 37.46 5.50
C ARG A 127 0.95 36.25 4.64
N ILE A 128 -0.33 36.05 4.37
CA ILE A 128 -0.87 34.95 3.59
C ILE A 128 -1.53 35.54 2.36
N TYR A 129 -1.13 35.10 1.16
CA TYR A 129 -1.89 35.37 -0.06
C TYR A 129 -2.85 34.22 -0.31
N ILE A 130 -4.08 34.51 -0.71
CA ILE A 130 -5.08 33.51 -1.06
C ILE A 130 -5.28 33.60 -2.57
N TYR A 131 -5.16 32.47 -3.28
CA TYR A 131 -5.48 32.43 -4.70
C TYR A 131 -6.97 32.65 -4.90
N GLU A 132 -7.34 33.57 -5.79
CA GLU A 132 -8.74 33.92 -6.07
C GLU A 132 -9.38 32.98 -7.11
N GLU A 133 -8.63 32.01 -7.63
CA GLU A 133 -9.12 31.06 -8.62
C GLU A 133 -9.99 29.98 -7.98
N GLY A 134 -11.01 29.60 -8.75
CA GLY A 134 -11.94 28.52 -8.41
C GLY A 134 -13.27 29.07 -7.98
N GLU A 135 -14.34 28.38 -8.35
CA GLU A 135 -15.71 28.81 -8.04
C GLU A 135 -16.27 28.04 -6.85
N PRO A 136 -17.09 28.70 -6.00
CA PRO A 136 -17.96 28.00 -5.07
C PRO A 136 -18.87 26.99 -5.81
N PRO A 137 -19.23 25.85 -5.19
CA PRO A 137 -18.94 25.50 -3.81
C PRO A 137 -17.60 24.77 -3.60
N LEU A 138 -16.82 24.50 -4.65
CA LEU A 138 -15.62 23.66 -4.56
C LEU A 138 -14.42 24.40 -3.94
N PHE A 139 -14.36 25.71 -4.19
CA PHE A 139 -13.31 26.60 -3.74
C PHE A 139 -13.93 27.75 -2.93
N HIS A 140 -13.15 28.33 -2.01
CA HIS A 140 -13.53 29.46 -1.17
C HIS A 140 -14.73 29.22 -0.23
N THR A 141 -15.24 27.99 -0.18
CA THR A 141 -16.34 27.58 0.69
C THR A 141 -16.10 26.20 1.27
N GLY A 142 -16.66 25.95 2.46
CA GLY A 142 -16.63 24.65 3.11
C GLY A 142 -17.77 24.52 4.14
N PRO A 143 -18.02 23.31 4.65
CA PRO A 143 -19.03 23.09 5.69
C PRO A 143 -18.61 23.80 6.98
N CYS A 144 -19.54 24.54 7.59
CA CYS A 144 -19.34 25.19 8.90
C CYS A 144 -20.06 24.46 10.04
N LYS A 145 -20.57 23.25 9.79
CA LYS A 145 -21.26 22.39 10.77
C LYS A 145 -20.66 20.99 10.71
N ASP A 146 -21.10 20.11 11.61
CA ASP A 146 -20.63 18.74 11.79
C ASP A 146 -19.11 18.60 12.05
N ILE A 147 -18.59 17.39 11.84
CA ILE A 147 -17.18 17.02 12.04
C ILE A 147 -16.23 17.76 11.08
N TYR A 148 -16.74 18.25 9.94
CA TYR A 148 -15.96 19.00 8.96
C TYR A 148 -16.03 20.52 9.18
N SER A 149 -16.75 20.99 10.20
CA SER A 149 -17.03 22.41 10.45
C SER A 149 -15.77 23.31 10.45
N MET A 150 -14.66 22.77 10.96
CA MET A 150 -13.40 23.50 11.06
C MET A 150 -12.78 23.82 9.70
N GLU A 151 -13.08 23.04 8.65
CA GLU A 151 -12.64 23.33 7.28
C GLU A 151 -13.33 24.58 6.74
N GLY A 152 -14.66 24.65 6.81
CA GLY A 152 -15.42 25.81 6.35
C GLY A 152 -15.21 27.05 7.20
N ILE A 153 -15.13 26.91 8.53
CA ILE A 153 -14.83 28.03 9.43
C ILE A 153 -13.46 28.61 9.12
N PHE A 154 -12.44 27.78 8.94
CA PHE A 154 -11.10 28.25 8.60
C PHE A 154 -11.09 29.00 7.26
N ILE A 155 -11.70 28.44 6.21
CA ILE A 155 -11.81 29.09 4.90
C ILE A 155 -12.49 30.46 5.05
N LYS A 156 -13.64 30.54 5.72
CA LYS A 156 -14.39 31.77 5.94
C LYS A 156 -13.60 32.82 6.73
N LEU A 157 -12.90 32.39 7.78
CA LEU A 157 -12.07 33.28 8.58
C LEU A 157 -10.87 33.79 7.78
N MET A 158 -10.26 32.96 6.94
CA MET A 158 -9.17 33.37 6.05
C MET A 158 -9.62 34.38 5.00
N GLU A 159 -10.80 34.18 4.41
CA GLU A 159 -11.38 35.12 3.45
C GLU A 159 -11.65 36.50 4.07
N THR A 160 -12.14 36.53 5.32
CA THR A 160 -12.46 37.79 6.03
C THR A 160 -11.29 38.36 6.85
N ASN A 161 -10.15 37.69 6.91
CA ASN A 161 -9.04 38.09 7.77
C ASN A 161 -8.32 39.34 7.24
N THR A 162 -8.38 40.46 7.96
CA THR A 162 -7.63 41.68 7.59
C THR A 162 -6.22 41.74 8.20
N ARG A 163 -5.91 40.85 9.16
CA ARG A 163 -4.67 40.89 9.94
C ARG A 163 -3.52 40.14 9.27
N PHE A 164 -3.81 39.02 8.63
CA PHE A 164 -2.82 38.12 8.02
C PHE A 164 -2.97 38.03 6.50
N ARG A 165 -4.16 38.29 5.92
CA ARG A 165 -4.32 38.28 4.46
C ARG A 165 -3.60 39.47 3.83
N THR A 166 -2.94 39.23 2.70
CA THR A 166 -2.39 40.27 1.82
C THR A 166 -3.02 40.13 0.43
N ARG A 167 -3.39 41.25 -0.19
CA ARG A 167 -3.82 41.27 -1.61
C ARG A 167 -2.64 41.38 -2.57
N ASP A 168 -1.49 41.78 -2.05
CA ASP A 168 -0.24 41.83 -2.78
C ASP A 168 0.50 40.49 -2.57
N PRO A 169 0.59 39.63 -3.59
CA PRO A 169 1.29 38.36 -3.50
C PRO A 169 2.80 38.53 -3.30
N ASP A 170 3.37 39.70 -3.59
CA ASP A 170 4.79 39.95 -3.34
C ASP A 170 5.13 40.23 -1.87
N ARG A 171 4.11 40.48 -1.04
CA ARG A 171 4.24 40.62 0.41
C ARG A 171 3.94 39.32 1.17
N ALA A 172 3.55 38.25 0.46
CA ALA A 172 3.17 36.98 1.06
C ALA A 172 4.39 36.20 1.55
N HIS A 173 4.24 35.54 2.69
CA HIS A 173 5.19 34.56 3.22
C HIS A 173 4.74 33.13 2.90
N VAL A 174 3.43 32.93 2.69
CA VAL A 174 2.84 31.65 2.32
C VAL A 174 1.60 31.91 1.46
N TYR A 175 1.27 30.97 0.58
CA TYR A 175 0.15 31.01 -0.36
C TYR A 175 -0.87 29.94 0.01
N TYR A 176 -2.13 30.33 0.18
CA TYR A 176 -3.22 29.43 0.52
C TYR A 176 -3.95 28.93 -0.73
N LEU A 177 -4.21 27.63 -0.78
CA LEU A 177 -5.02 26.95 -1.79
C LEU A 177 -6.43 26.69 -1.22
N PRO A 178 -7.45 27.51 -1.55
CA PRO A 178 -8.75 27.52 -0.90
C PRO A 178 -9.73 26.46 -1.43
N PHE A 179 -9.25 25.27 -1.84
CA PHE A 179 -10.15 24.18 -2.22
C PHE A 179 -10.64 23.41 -1.00
N SER A 180 -11.93 23.03 -0.99
CA SER A 180 -12.49 22.16 0.04
C SER A 180 -12.59 20.73 -0.49
N VAL A 181 -11.91 19.80 0.18
CA VAL A 181 -12.02 18.38 -0.17
C VAL A 181 -13.45 17.91 0.10
N VAL A 182 -14.07 18.38 1.17
CA VAL A 182 -15.45 18.02 1.51
C VAL A 182 -16.41 18.47 0.41
N MET A 183 -16.34 19.73 0.00
CA MET A 183 -17.24 20.23 -1.05
C MET A 183 -17.00 19.58 -2.40
N ILE A 184 -15.75 19.22 -2.75
CA ILE A 184 -15.46 18.44 -3.95
C ILE A 184 -16.15 17.07 -3.90
N LEU A 185 -16.12 16.41 -2.75
CA LEU A 185 -16.78 15.13 -2.56
C LEU A 185 -18.30 15.28 -2.60
N GLU A 186 -18.87 16.23 -1.88
CA GLU A 186 -20.33 16.41 -1.81
C GLU A 186 -20.94 16.86 -3.13
N THR A 187 -20.23 17.70 -3.88
CA THR A 187 -20.75 18.33 -5.10
C THR A 187 -20.53 17.48 -6.34
N LEU A 188 -19.36 16.84 -6.47
CA LEU A 188 -18.95 16.21 -7.73
C LEU A 188 -18.92 14.68 -7.70
N PHE A 189 -19.03 14.04 -6.53
CA PHE A 189 -19.01 12.58 -6.50
C PHE A 189 -20.39 12.03 -6.82
N ASP A 190 -20.43 11.17 -7.83
CA ASP A 190 -21.58 10.32 -8.07
C ASP A 190 -21.84 9.43 -6.84
N PRO A 191 -23.08 9.39 -6.32
CA PRO A 191 -23.40 8.74 -5.05
C PRO A 191 -23.23 7.22 -5.08
N VAL A 192 -23.12 6.60 -6.25
CA VAL A 192 -23.00 5.15 -6.42
C VAL A 192 -21.55 4.74 -6.72
N THR A 193 -20.90 5.41 -7.65
CA THR A 193 -19.58 5.04 -8.15
C THR A 193 -18.44 5.67 -7.36
N ARG A 194 -18.66 6.86 -6.75
CA ARG A 194 -17.68 7.63 -5.95
C ARG A 194 -16.28 7.62 -6.57
N SER A 195 -16.20 7.91 -7.87
CA SER A 195 -14.97 7.77 -8.64
C SER A 195 -13.86 8.70 -8.13
N LYS A 196 -12.76 8.08 -7.68
CA LYS A 196 -11.57 8.79 -7.18
C LYS A 196 -10.89 9.64 -8.26
N SER A 197 -11.18 9.40 -9.53
CA SER A 197 -10.63 10.19 -10.65
C SER A 197 -11.16 11.63 -10.68
N VAL A 198 -12.34 11.88 -10.09
CA VAL A 198 -12.94 13.22 -9.98
C VAL A 198 -12.06 14.11 -9.11
N LEU A 199 -11.76 13.68 -7.88
CA LEU A 199 -10.88 14.41 -6.97
C LEU A 199 -9.48 14.61 -7.58
N LYS A 200 -8.92 13.59 -8.24
CA LYS A 200 -7.63 13.71 -8.95
C LYS A 200 -7.66 14.81 -10.01
N ARG A 201 -8.72 14.86 -10.83
CA ARG A 201 -8.85 15.81 -11.94
C ARG A 201 -9.00 17.25 -11.44
N VAL A 202 -9.84 17.46 -10.42
CA VAL A 202 -10.08 18.79 -9.84
C VAL A 202 -8.79 19.35 -9.24
N ILE A 203 -8.11 18.58 -8.38
CA ILE A 203 -6.88 19.05 -7.72
C ILE A 203 -5.75 19.27 -8.73
N ARG A 204 -5.54 18.34 -9.68
CA ARG A 204 -4.51 18.53 -10.72
C ARG A 204 -4.82 19.72 -11.62
N GLY A 205 -6.07 19.88 -12.04
CA GLY A 205 -6.52 20.99 -12.86
C GLY A 205 -6.32 22.33 -12.15
N TYR A 206 -6.65 22.39 -10.86
CA TYR A 206 -6.48 23.60 -10.06
C TYR A 206 -5.00 23.99 -9.92
N ILE A 207 -4.13 23.05 -9.55
CA ILE A 207 -2.69 23.35 -9.44
C ILE A 207 -2.11 23.73 -10.81
N HIS A 208 -2.55 23.08 -11.90
CA HIS A 208 -2.13 23.45 -13.25
C HIS A 208 -2.55 24.87 -13.61
N LEU A 209 -3.78 25.28 -13.26
CA LEU A 209 -4.27 26.65 -13.44
C LEU A 209 -3.40 27.65 -12.67
N ILE A 210 -3.17 27.41 -11.38
CA ILE A 210 -2.37 28.29 -10.52
C ILE A 210 -0.93 28.42 -11.01
N SER A 211 -0.29 27.30 -11.34
CA SER A 211 1.10 27.26 -11.81
C SER A 211 1.30 27.88 -13.20
N THR A 212 0.26 27.90 -14.03
CA THR A 212 0.30 28.55 -15.34
C THR A 212 0.04 30.05 -15.22
N LYS A 213 -0.89 30.45 -14.34
CA LYS A 213 -1.31 31.84 -14.17
C LYS A 213 -0.33 32.66 -13.32
N TYR A 214 0.31 32.04 -12.33
CA TYR A 214 1.19 32.73 -11.37
C TYR A 214 2.58 32.11 -11.32
N PRO A 215 3.64 32.94 -11.20
CA PRO A 215 5.00 32.43 -11.09
C PRO A 215 5.31 31.76 -9.74
N TYR A 216 4.52 32.05 -8.69
CA TYR A 216 4.86 31.72 -7.31
C TYR A 216 4.92 30.21 -7.02
N TRP A 217 3.99 29.43 -7.56
CA TRP A 217 4.03 27.96 -7.43
C TRP A 217 5.30 27.36 -8.02
N ASN A 218 5.69 27.82 -9.22
CA ASN A 218 6.86 27.28 -9.92
C ASN A 218 8.17 27.74 -9.28
N ASN A 219 8.20 28.94 -8.68
CA ASN A 219 9.39 29.46 -8.01
C ASN A 219 9.78 28.65 -6.77
N SER A 220 8.81 28.14 -6.01
CA SER A 220 9.04 27.40 -4.78
C SER A 220 8.78 25.90 -4.91
N LEU A 221 8.24 25.45 -6.04
CA LEU A 221 7.68 24.11 -6.22
C LEU A 221 6.70 23.75 -5.09
N GLY A 222 5.86 24.71 -4.70
CA GLY A 222 4.84 24.53 -3.67
C GLY A 222 5.34 24.56 -2.23
N VAL A 223 6.63 24.82 -1.95
CA VAL A 223 7.18 24.81 -0.57
C VAL A 223 6.52 25.86 0.34
N ASP A 224 6.22 27.03 -0.22
CA ASP A 224 5.54 28.13 0.46
C ASP A 224 4.01 28.10 0.23
N HIS A 225 3.46 26.96 -0.19
CA HIS A 225 2.02 26.76 -0.36
C HIS A 225 1.44 25.89 0.74
N PHE A 226 0.20 26.17 1.13
CA PHE A 226 -0.54 25.32 2.04
C PHE A 226 -1.98 25.08 1.62
N MET A 227 -2.51 23.93 2.03
CA MET A 227 -3.91 23.54 1.90
C MET A 227 -4.43 23.05 3.25
N LEU A 228 -5.76 23.04 3.39
CA LEU A 228 -6.43 22.55 4.58
C LEU A 228 -7.47 21.49 4.21
N SER A 229 -7.58 20.43 5.01
CA SER A 229 -8.65 19.44 4.87
C SER A 229 -8.96 18.76 6.20
N CYS A 230 -10.25 18.64 6.51
CA CYS A 230 -10.74 17.87 7.64
C CYS A 230 -11.36 16.53 7.28
N HIS A 231 -11.57 16.27 5.98
CA HIS A 231 -11.96 14.94 5.51
C HIS A 231 -10.78 13.96 5.51
N ASP A 232 -11.08 12.67 5.70
CA ASP A 232 -10.13 11.55 5.58
C ASP A 232 -9.44 11.44 4.21
N TRP A 233 -9.96 12.14 3.22
CA TRP A 233 -9.44 12.15 1.86
C TRP A 233 -8.47 13.31 1.63
N GLY A 234 -8.30 14.21 2.59
CA GLY A 234 -7.31 15.29 2.57
C GLY A 234 -5.89 14.81 2.29
N PRO A 235 -5.35 13.86 3.09
CA PRO A 235 -4.04 13.28 2.83
C PRO A 235 -3.94 12.66 1.42
N ARG A 236 -5.04 12.10 0.91
CA ARG A 236 -5.10 11.50 -0.42
C ARG A 236 -5.16 12.55 -1.53
N ALA A 237 -5.92 13.63 -1.36
CA ALA A 237 -6.07 14.72 -2.32
C ALA A 237 -4.68 15.30 -2.68
N THR A 238 -3.83 15.48 -1.66
CA THR A 238 -2.47 15.98 -1.85
C THR A 238 -1.59 15.04 -2.68
N ARG A 239 -1.81 13.72 -2.67
CA ARG A 239 -1.00 12.73 -3.42
C ARG A 239 -1.17 12.80 -4.93
N TYR A 240 -2.21 13.46 -5.44
CA TYR A 240 -2.44 13.57 -6.88
C TYR A 240 -1.49 14.56 -7.58
N VAL A 241 -0.86 15.42 -6.79
CA VAL A 241 0.15 16.40 -7.21
C VAL A 241 1.38 16.20 -6.33
N PRO A 242 2.49 15.63 -6.83
CA PRO A 242 3.65 15.25 -6.02
C PRO A 242 4.16 16.38 -5.11
N GLN A 243 4.26 17.60 -5.63
CA GLN A 243 4.69 18.80 -4.89
C GLN A 243 3.73 19.13 -3.74
N LEU A 244 2.42 19.08 -3.98
CA LEU A 244 1.41 19.33 -2.96
C LEU A 244 1.51 18.32 -1.79
N TYR A 245 1.97 17.11 -2.06
CA TYR A 245 2.21 16.09 -1.04
C TYR A 245 3.58 16.24 -0.35
N SER A 246 4.65 16.42 -1.13
CA SER A 246 6.03 16.29 -0.66
C SER A 246 6.56 17.57 -0.04
N THR A 247 6.30 18.73 -0.66
CA THR A 247 6.90 20.03 -0.32
C THR A 247 5.91 20.99 0.34
N SER A 248 4.65 21.05 -0.11
CA SER A 248 3.64 21.95 0.47
C SER A 248 3.28 21.60 1.92
N ILE A 249 2.88 22.61 2.67
CA ILE A 249 2.38 22.49 4.04
C ILE A 249 0.95 21.96 4.00
N ARG A 250 0.69 20.84 4.66
CA ARG A 250 -0.67 20.29 4.75
C ARG A 250 -1.23 20.55 6.14
N VAL A 251 -2.38 21.19 6.19
CA VAL A 251 -3.11 21.42 7.44
C VAL A 251 -4.25 20.42 7.52
N LEU A 252 -4.16 19.45 8.43
CA LEU A 252 -5.03 18.27 8.43
C LEU A 252 -5.72 18.08 9.78
N CYS A 253 -7.03 17.82 9.78
CA CYS A 253 -7.72 17.40 11.01
C CYS A 253 -7.30 15.98 11.44
N ASN A 254 -7.06 15.09 10.48
CA ASN A 254 -6.63 13.71 10.72
C ASN A 254 -5.09 13.56 10.70
N ALA A 255 -4.40 14.35 11.52
CA ALA A 255 -2.93 14.34 11.60
C ALA A 255 -2.39 12.99 12.10
N ASN A 256 -1.94 12.14 11.17
CA ASN A 256 -1.48 10.79 11.48
C ASN A 256 -0.08 10.52 10.87
N THR A 257 0.93 10.36 11.73
CA THR A 257 2.32 10.09 11.31
C THR A 257 2.46 8.73 10.60
N SER A 258 1.58 7.76 10.90
CA SER A 258 1.52 6.49 10.16
C SER A 258 1.01 6.67 8.73
N GLU A 259 0.25 7.72 8.45
CA GLU A 259 -0.19 8.14 7.12
C GLU A 259 0.70 9.22 6.50
N ARG A 260 1.92 9.35 7.03
CA ARG A 260 2.98 10.25 6.58
C ARG A 260 2.66 11.73 6.77
N PHE A 261 1.89 12.08 7.78
CA PHE A 261 1.93 13.43 8.36
C PHE A 261 3.35 13.71 8.85
N LYS A 262 3.94 14.84 8.44
CA LYS A 262 5.31 15.25 8.77
C LYS A 262 5.26 16.41 9.78
N PRO A 263 5.41 16.20 11.10
CA PRO A 263 5.26 17.26 12.10
C PRO A 263 6.21 18.46 11.94
N LYS A 264 7.33 18.28 11.21
CA LYS A 264 8.27 19.37 10.88
C LYS A 264 7.86 20.23 9.68
N LYS A 265 6.79 19.86 8.97
CA LYS A 265 6.32 20.49 7.73
C LYS A 265 4.81 20.76 7.74
N ASP A 266 4.03 19.75 8.12
CA ASP A 266 2.57 19.79 8.17
C ASP A 266 2.07 20.30 9.54
N ALA A 267 0.85 20.81 9.57
CA ALA A 267 0.20 21.29 10.79
C ALA A 267 -1.08 20.49 11.08
N SER A 268 -1.32 20.18 12.36
CA SER A 268 -2.56 19.56 12.80
C SER A 268 -3.61 20.65 13.04
N LEU A 269 -4.82 20.44 12.55
CA LEU A 269 -5.98 21.25 12.91
C LEU A 269 -6.84 20.46 13.90
N PRO A 270 -7.28 21.04 15.02
CA PRO A 270 -8.21 20.35 15.90
C PRO A 270 -9.56 20.18 15.20
N GLU A 271 -10.08 18.96 15.19
CA GLU A 271 -11.43 18.64 14.71
C GLU A 271 -12.45 18.97 15.79
N ILE A 272 -13.50 19.72 15.44
CA ILE A 272 -14.58 20.08 16.36
C ILE A 272 -15.90 19.74 15.67
N ASN A 273 -16.71 18.91 16.32
CA ASN A 273 -18.03 18.57 15.80
C ASN A 273 -19.07 19.62 16.21
N LEU A 274 -19.29 20.62 15.35
CA LEU A 274 -20.27 21.69 15.60
C LEU A 274 -21.61 21.31 14.98
N LYS A 275 -22.53 20.73 15.76
CA LYS A 275 -23.83 20.26 15.24
C LYS A 275 -24.60 21.32 14.44
N THR A 276 -24.61 22.56 14.92
CA THR A 276 -25.31 23.71 14.31
C THR A 276 -24.35 24.73 13.68
N GLY A 277 -23.05 24.58 13.87
CA GLY A 277 -22.03 25.57 13.52
C GLY A 277 -21.77 26.64 14.59
N GLU A 278 -22.48 26.58 15.72
CA GLU A 278 -22.30 27.47 16.88
C GLU A 278 -21.52 26.77 18.00
N ILE A 279 -20.81 27.55 18.81
CA ILE A 279 -20.00 27.05 19.95
C ILE A 279 -20.74 27.10 21.29
N ASP A 280 -22.02 27.50 21.28
CA ASP A 280 -22.80 27.73 22.49
C ASP A 280 -22.98 26.44 23.29
N GLY A 281 -22.58 26.48 24.56
CA GLY A 281 -22.63 25.32 25.47
C GLY A 281 -21.55 24.26 25.25
N LEU A 282 -20.60 24.45 24.31
CA LEU A 282 -19.47 23.53 24.10
C LEU A 282 -18.26 23.83 25.00
N THR A 283 -18.15 25.07 25.48
CA THR A 283 -17.11 25.48 26.43
C THR A 283 -17.65 25.49 27.85
N SER A 284 -16.78 25.22 28.83
CA SER A 284 -17.08 24.94 30.25
C SER A 284 -17.42 23.48 30.53
N GLY A 285 -16.92 22.96 31.64
CA GLY A 285 -17.19 21.60 32.11
C GLY A 285 -17.94 21.64 33.44
N LEU A 286 -18.63 20.54 33.77
CA LEU A 286 -19.23 20.39 35.09
C LEU A 286 -18.15 20.51 36.20
N PRO A 287 -18.51 21.04 37.38
CA PRO A 287 -17.64 21.04 38.56
C PRO A 287 -17.09 19.65 38.85
N LEU A 288 -15.89 19.57 39.44
CA LEU A 288 -15.22 18.29 39.75
C LEU A 288 -16.13 17.35 40.57
N SER A 289 -16.91 17.90 41.52
CA SER A 289 -17.88 17.16 42.33
C SER A 289 -18.96 16.45 41.50
N ASN A 290 -19.26 16.95 40.30
CA ASN A 290 -20.33 16.46 39.44
C ASN A 290 -19.81 15.53 38.33
N ARG A 291 -18.49 15.25 38.28
CA ARG A 291 -17.87 14.31 37.34
C ARG A 291 -17.81 12.92 37.95
N THR A 292 -18.89 12.16 37.82
CA THR A 292 -19.02 10.80 38.40
C THR A 292 -18.51 9.68 37.49
N VAL A 293 -18.23 9.99 36.23
CA VAL A 293 -17.76 9.02 35.22
C VAL A 293 -16.26 9.16 35.03
N LEU A 294 -15.51 8.09 35.30
CA LEU A 294 -14.04 8.06 35.19
C LEU A 294 -13.54 8.22 33.75
N ALA A 295 -14.20 7.57 32.79
CA ALA A 295 -13.89 7.64 31.37
C ALA A 295 -15.16 7.48 30.54
N PHE A 296 -15.27 8.23 29.46
CA PHE A 296 -16.44 8.23 28.58
C PHE A 296 -16.00 8.06 27.12
N PHE A 297 -16.61 7.10 26.43
CA PHE A 297 -16.52 6.93 24.99
C PHE A 297 -17.93 6.68 24.46
N ALA A 298 -18.37 7.54 23.54
CA ALA A 298 -19.62 7.36 22.80
C ALA A 298 -19.34 7.54 21.32
N GLY A 299 -18.87 6.46 20.70
CA GLY A 299 -18.75 6.33 19.26
C GLY A 299 -19.57 5.13 18.79
N GLY A 300 -20.25 5.26 17.66
CA GLY A 300 -20.84 4.10 17.01
C GLY A 300 -19.74 3.18 16.49
N ALA A 301 -19.90 1.87 16.64
CA ALA A 301 -19.09 0.93 15.87
C ALA A 301 -19.52 1.09 14.41
N HIS A 302 -18.71 1.75 13.58
CA HIS A 302 -18.91 1.78 12.13
C HIS A 302 -18.54 0.39 11.57
N VAL A 303 -19.38 -0.61 11.87
CA VAL A 303 -19.31 -1.96 11.32
C VAL A 303 -20.24 -2.00 10.12
N ASP A 304 -19.96 -1.19 9.10
CA ASP A 304 -20.66 -1.31 7.82
C ASP A 304 -19.76 -0.77 6.69
N PHE A 305 -18.89 -1.65 6.19
CA PHE A 305 -18.36 -1.56 4.83
C PHE A 305 -19.02 -2.67 3.99
N THR A 306 -20.32 -2.54 3.79
CA THR A 306 -20.94 -3.04 2.57
C THR A 306 -20.43 -2.18 1.40
N LEU A 307 -19.86 -2.84 0.39
CA LEU A 307 -19.53 -2.21 -0.89
C LEU A 307 -20.86 -1.76 -1.55
N GLY A 308 -21.22 -0.48 -1.46
CA GLY A 308 -22.35 0.14 -2.18
C GLY A 308 -23.68 0.22 -1.39
N PRO A 309 -24.60 1.15 -1.73
CA PRO A 309 -25.09 2.13 -0.76
C PRO A 309 -26.42 1.76 -0.07
N LYS A 310 -26.49 2.03 1.23
CA LYS A 310 -27.52 2.79 2.02
C LYS A 310 -27.39 2.36 3.50
N ARG A 311 -27.44 3.21 4.54
CA ARG A 311 -28.05 4.55 4.73
C ARG A 311 -27.60 5.14 6.08
N SER A 312 -27.49 6.47 6.19
CA SER A 312 -27.58 7.30 7.42
C SER A 312 -27.07 8.73 7.07
N TRP A 313 -27.77 9.86 7.12
CA TRP A 313 -29.16 10.27 7.40
C TRP A 313 -29.46 11.58 6.62
N ILE A 314 -30.66 11.70 6.05
CA ILE A 314 -31.58 12.87 5.99
C ILE A 314 -32.73 12.44 5.07
N SER A 315 -33.94 12.51 5.62
CA SER A 315 -35.22 12.21 4.99
C SER A 315 -35.66 13.33 4.05
N PHE A 316 -35.71 13.09 2.74
CA PHE A 316 -36.62 13.79 1.82
C PHE A 316 -37.09 12.85 0.71
N HIS A 317 -38.37 12.99 0.37
CA HIS A 317 -39.11 12.15 -0.58
C HIS A 317 -38.52 12.26 -2.00
N SER A 318 -38.49 11.15 -2.74
CA SER A 318 -38.17 11.14 -4.17
C SER A 318 -39.45 11.06 -5.00
N PRO A 319 -39.63 11.86 -6.07
CA PRO A 319 -40.62 11.58 -7.11
C PRO A 319 -40.05 10.62 -8.19
N PRO A 320 -40.92 9.94 -8.98
CA PRO A 320 -40.57 8.74 -9.73
C PRO A 320 -40.36 8.98 -11.23
N TRP A 321 -39.14 8.77 -11.71
CA TRP A 321 -38.74 8.38 -13.08
C TRP A 321 -37.21 8.13 -13.00
N ALA A 322 -36.56 7.09 -13.52
CA ALA A 322 -36.79 6.32 -14.73
C ALA A 322 -36.34 4.85 -14.56
N ARG A 323 -37.06 3.98 -15.27
CA ARG A 323 -36.74 2.58 -15.58
C ARG A 323 -36.11 2.49 -16.98
N ARG A 324 -35.40 1.38 -17.22
CA ARG A 324 -34.89 0.81 -18.51
C ARG A 324 -33.70 1.60 -19.07
N VAL A 325 -32.63 0.95 -19.55
CA VAL A 325 -32.62 0.04 -20.71
C VAL A 325 -31.52 -1.04 -20.52
N GLY A 326 -31.85 -2.28 -20.87
CA GLY A 326 -30.88 -3.36 -21.05
C GLY A 326 -30.54 -3.53 -22.53
N PHE A 327 -29.33 -3.98 -22.82
CA PHE A 327 -28.97 -4.54 -24.12
C PHE A 327 -28.16 -5.82 -23.93
N SER A 328 -28.77 -6.91 -24.33
CA SER A 328 -28.20 -8.20 -24.66
C SER A 328 -27.63 -8.16 -26.07
N ARG A 329 -26.48 -8.79 -26.31
CA ARG A 329 -26.28 -9.75 -27.41
C ARG A 329 -24.96 -10.53 -27.27
N PRO A 330 -24.94 -11.82 -27.66
CA PRO A 330 -23.81 -12.73 -27.52
C PRO A 330 -22.94 -12.75 -28.78
N PHE A 331 -21.69 -13.19 -28.66
CA PHE A 331 -20.91 -13.66 -29.80
C PHE A 331 -20.27 -15.02 -29.50
N SER A 332 -20.49 -15.94 -30.44
CA SER A 332 -20.14 -17.35 -30.42
C SER A 332 -18.69 -17.60 -30.85
N ARG A 333 -18.22 -18.79 -30.46
CA ARG A 333 -17.00 -19.53 -30.85
C ARG A 333 -16.75 -19.58 -32.36
N ASP A 334 -15.48 -19.67 -32.74
CA ASP A 334 -14.88 -20.90 -33.31
C ASP A 334 -13.36 -20.74 -33.52
N GLY A 335 -12.63 -21.86 -33.41
CA GLY A 335 -11.19 -21.93 -33.71
C GLY A 335 -10.46 -23.03 -32.93
N ASN A 336 -10.65 -24.28 -33.33
CA ASN A 336 -9.83 -25.43 -32.93
C ASN A 336 -8.44 -25.34 -33.56
N GLU A 337 -7.39 -25.56 -32.76
CA GLU A 337 -6.13 -26.13 -33.24
C GLU A 337 -5.61 -27.13 -32.19
N GLU A 338 -5.64 -28.41 -32.57
CA GLU A 338 -4.94 -29.50 -31.89
C GLU A 338 -3.43 -29.33 -32.12
N LEU A 339 -2.63 -29.44 -31.06
CA LEU A 339 -1.22 -29.80 -31.20
C LEU A 339 -0.78 -30.73 -30.07
N GLU A 340 0.01 -31.71 -30.47
CA GLU A 340 0.28 -33.00 -29.84
C GLU A 340 1.09 -32.92 -28.54
N ARG A 341 0.88 -33.93 -27.67
CA ARG A 341 1.66 -34.19 -26.46
C ARG A 341 2.98 -34.89 -26.81
N PRO A 342 4.10 -34.57 -26.12
CA PRO A 342 5.14 -35.54 -25.88
C PRO A 342 5.13 -36.01 -24.43
N SER A 343 5.19 -37.33 -24.29
CA SER A 343 5.36 -38.10 -23.06
C SER A 343 6.85 -38.14 -22.68
N SER A 344 7.24 -37.76 -21.46
CA SER A 344 8.43 -38.36 -20.80
C SER A 344 8.59 -37.93 -19.34
N VAL A 345 8.41 -38.91 -18.46
CA VAL A 345 9.24 -39.28 -17.29
C VAL A 345 10.09 -38.18 -16.62
N ILE A 346 9.76 -37.88 -15.35
CA ILE A 346 10.52 -37.03 -14.43
C ILE A 346 11.78 -37.77 -13.99
N GLY A 347 12.94 -37.36 -14.50
CA GLY A 347 14.26 -37.71 -13.97
C GLY A 347 14.65 -36.80 -12.81
N ILE A 348 15.04 -37.40 -11.69
CA ILE A 348 15.60 -36.73 -10.51
C ILE A 348 17.04 -36.33 -10.85
N ALA A 349 17.38 -35.04 -10.78
CA ALA A 349 18.75 -34.57 -10.92
C ALA A 349 19.42 -34.47 -9.53
N GLU A 350 20.49 -35.23 -9.34
CA GLU A 350 21.42 -35.09 -8.21
C GLU A 350 22.29 -33.83 -8.37
N PRO A 351 22.65 -33.13 -7.28
CA PRO A 351 23.59 -32.01 -7.33
C PRO A 351 25.05 -32.48 -7.48
N PRO A 352 25.92 -31.71 -8.14
CA PRO A 352 27.32 -32.09 -8.36
C PRO A 352 28.13 -32.13 -7.05
N LEU A 353 29.03 -33.12 -6.99
CA LEU A 353 29.98 -33.36 -5.90
C LEU A 353 30.93 -32.17 -5.71
N ALA A 354 31.03 -31.70 -4.46
CA ALA A 354 32.05 -30.74 -4.05
C ALA A 354 33.41 -31.44 -3.84
N PRO A 355 34.54 -30.81 -4.19
CA PRO A 355 35.86 -31.34 -3.90
C PRO A 355 36.20 -31.29 -2.41
N SER A 356 37.11 -32.18 -2.02
CA SER A 356 37.50 -32.59 -0.67
C SER A 356 37.91 -31.47 0.29
N ILE A 357 37.45 -31.60 1.53
CA ILE A 357 37.69 -30.73 2.68
C ILE A 357 39.13 -30.87 3.18
N LEU A 358 39.83 -29.74 3.31
CA LEU A 358 41.01 -29.59 4.18
C LEU A 358 40.53 -29.37 5.62
N ASN A 359 40.95 -30.27 6.51
CA ASN A 359 40.72 -30.25 7.95
C ASN A 359 41.19 -28.95 8.59
N ILE A 360 40.29 -28.22 9.26
CA ILE A 360 40.67 -27.21 10.27
C ILE A 360 39.79 -27.44 11.50
N ASN A 361 40.29 -28.31 12.39
CA ASN A 361 39.84 -28.43 13.78
C ASN A 361 40.92 -27.79 14.67
N LYS A 362 40.63 -26.62 15.22
CA LYS A 362 41.00 -26.14 16.57
C LYS A 362 40.76 -24.63 16.62
N PHE A 363 40.02 -24.17 17.61
CA PHE A 363 40.47 -23.15 18.55
C PHE A 363 39.39 -22.97 19.63
N GLU A 364 39.73 -23.49 20.82
CA GLU A 364 39.26 -22.99 22.12
C GLU A 364 40.40 -22.16 22.75
N GLU A 365 39.99 -21.34 23.72
CA GLU A 365 40.68 -20.27 24.45
C GLU A 365 42.02 -20.65 25.12
N GLN A 366 42.96 -19.70 25.23
CA GLN A 366 43.44 -19.11 26.51
C GLN A 366 44.68 -18.18 26.36
N ASN A 367 44.81 -17.28 27.33
CA ASN A 367 45.74 -16.16 27.47
C ASN A 367 47.17 -16.50 27.92
N SER A 368 48.10 -15.57 27.62
CA SER A 368 49.29 -15.14 28.40
C SER A 368 50.51 -16.07 28.56
N SER A 369 51.62 -15.75 27.87
CA SER A 369 52.92 -15.33 28.47
C SER A 369 54.04 -15.27 27.41
N THR A 370 55.03 -14.42 27.69
CA THR A 370 56.20 -13.99 26.89
C THR A 370 57.32 -15.02 26.77
N GLU A 371 57.89 -15.22 25.57
CA GLU A 371 59.33 -15.07 25.20
C GLU A 371 59.63 -15.64 23.79
N SER A 372 60.68 -15.08 23.16
CA SER A 372 61.08 -15.08 21.73
C SER A 372 61.99 -16.25 21.27
N PRO A 373 62.54 -16.25 20.03
CA PRO A 373 61.90 -16.52 18.74
C PRO A 373 62.54 -17.74 18.04
N ALA A 374 61.78 -18.53 17.28
CA ALA A 374 62.35 -19.52 16.38
C ALA A 374 61.58 -19.62 15.05
N THR A 375 62.28 -19.16 14.00
CA THR A 375 62.14 -19.55 12.58
C THR A 375 60.75 -19.46 11.95
N ASP A 376 60.45 -18.30 11.38
CA ASP A 376 59.35 -18.05 10.45
C ASP A 376 59.54 -18.83 9.13
N THR A 377 58.85 -19.95 8.99
CA THR A 377 58.37 -20.37 7.68
C THR A 377 57.18 -19.49 7.32
N ALA A 378 57.36 -18.62 6.32
CA ALA A 378 56.33 -17.72 5.81
C ALA A 378 55.10 -18.51 5.28
N GLY A 379 54.14 -18.77 6.16
CA GLY A 379 52.81 -19.22 5.78
C GLY A 379 52.09 -18.08 5.08
N VAL A 380 51.76 -18.26 3.81
CA VAL A 380 50.93 -17.31 3.05
C VAL A 380 49.58 -17.17 3.76
N ILE A 381 49.36 -16.06 4.45
CA ILE A 381 48.06 -15.70 5.03
C ILE A 381 47.12 -15.40 3.86
N LYS A 382 46.27 -16.35 3.49
CA LYS A 382 45.20 -16.12 2.51
C LYS A 382 44.16 -15.16 3.10
N THR A 383 44.14 -13.93 2.61
CA THR A 383 43.15 -12.91 3.01
C THR A 383 41.84 -13.16 2.28
N TYR A 384 40.85 -13.75 2.95
CA TYR A 384 39.52 -13.99 2.35
C TYR A 384 38.71 -12.70 2.19
N THR A 385 38.03 -12.54 1.04
CA THR A 385 37.08 -11.44 0.77
C THR A 385 35.88 -11.53 1.72
N LYS A 386 35.13 -10.43 1.87
CA LYS A 386 33.91 -10.43 2.70
C LYS A 386 32.88 -11.44 2.17
N LEU A 387 32.73 -11.54 0.85
CA LEU A 387 31.82 -12.49 0.21
C LEU A 387 32.22 -13.94 0.49
N GLU A 388 33.51 -14.27 0.37
CA GLU A 388 34.01 -15.62 0.67
C GLU A 388 33.68 -16.06 2.11
N ARG A 389 33.77 -15.12 3.07
CA ARG A 389 33.39 -15.38 4.47
C ARG A 389 31.89 -15.63 4.62
N LEU A 390 31.05 -14.86 3.93
CA LEU A 390 29.59 -15.07 3.93
C LEU A 390 29.22 -16.42 3.31
N GLU A 391 29.82 -16.79 2.19
CA GLU A 391 29.57 -18.08 1.53
C GLU A 391 30.09 -19.27 2.35
N ALA A 392 31.22 -19.13 3.04
CA ALA A 392 31.70 -20.13 3.99
C ALA A 392 30.71 -20.32 5.17
N ALA A 393 30.14 -19.23 5.69
CA ALA A 393 29.12 -19.29 6.72
C ALA A 393 27.83 -19.98 6.23
N LEU A 394 27.38 -19.67 5.01
CA LEU A 394 26.26 -20.36 4.36
C LEU A 394 26.55 -21.85 4.15
N ALA A 395 27.75 -22.22 3.72
CA ALA A 395 28.15 -23.62 3.58
C ALA A 395 28.07 -24.39 4.91
N LYS A 396 28.53 -23.78 6.01
CA LYS A 396 28.38 -24.35 7.36
C LYS A 396 26.91 -24.50 7.76
N ALA A 397 26.07 -23.51 7.48
CA ALA A 397 24.63 -23.60 7.72
C ALA A 397 23.97 -24.73 6.92
N ARG A 398 24.31 -24.87 5.62
CA ARG A 398 23.82 -25.98 4.78
C ARG A 398 24.20 -27.35 5.38
N SER A 399 25.44 -27.51 5.84
CA SER A 399 25.90 -28.75 6.49
C SER A 399 25.10 -29.04 7.77
N SER A 400 24.97 -28.03 8.64
CA SER A 400 24.22 -28.12 9.90
C SER A 400 22.76 -28.55 9.69
N ILE A 401 22.09 -27.96 8.68
CA ILE A 401 20.71 -28.32 8.31
C ILE A 401 20.63 -29.74 7.73
N ARG A 402 21.59 -30.11 6.87
CA ARG A 402 21.66 -31.46 6.28
C ARG A 402 21.83 -32.53 7.36
N ASP A 403 22.69 -32.31 8.34
CA ASP A 403 22.88 -33.28 9.42
C ASP A 403 21.65 -33.37 10.33
N ALA A 404 20.99 -32.24 10.62
CA ALA A 404 19.70 -32.25 11.30
C ALA A 404 18.61 -33.02 10.51
N SER A 405 18.67 -33.01 9.18
CA SER A 405 17.71 -33.71 8.33
C SER A 405 17.86 -35.24 8.34
N LYS A 406 19.08 -35.75 8.58
CA LYS A 406 19.38 -37.21 8.64
C LYS A 406 18.90 -37.86 9.93
N ASN A 407 18.77 -37.10 11.01
CA ASN A 407 18.28 -37.62 12.28
C ASN A 407 16.78 -37.91 12.18
N ASN A 408 16.41 -39.19 12.06
CA ASN A 408 15.03 -39.68 11.91
C ASN A 408 14.10 -39.37 13.12
N ASN A 409 14.63 -38.80 14.20
CA ASN A 409 13.79 -38.26 15.26
C ASN A 409 13.04 -37.03 14.73
N ILE A 410 11.74 -37.19 14.48
CA ILE A 410 10.78 -36.14 14.08
C ILE A 410 10.70 -35.00 15.13
N THR A 411 11.34 -35.18 16.28
CA THR A 411 11.43 -34.22 17.37
C THR A 411 12.81 -33.56 17.34
N SER A 412 12.85 -32.22 17.23
CA SER A 412 14.09 -31.49 17.47
C SER A 412 14.62 -31.79 18.88
N ILE A 413 15.90 -32.18 18.94
CA ILE A 413 16.62 -32.52 20.17
C ILE A 413 17.18 -31.25 20.85
N GLN A 414 17.20 -30.11 20.13
CA GLN A 414 17.64 -28.85 20.71
C GLN A 414 16.57 -28.25 21.63
N GLU A 415 17.01 -27.89 22.82
CA GLU A 415 16.25 -27.03 23.72
C GLU A 415 16.26 -25.60 23.17
N ASP A 416 15.07 -25.09 22.83
CA ASP A 416 14.81 -23.69 22.52
C ASP A 416 13.72 -23.22 23.49
N PRO A 417 14.01 -22.28 24.41
CA PRO A 417 13.04 -21.80 25.40
C PRO A 417 11.77 -21.20 24.80
N GLY A 418 11.81 -20.75 23.54
CA GLY A 418 10.67 -20.11 22.87
C GLY A 418 9.72 -21.11 22.21
N TYR A 419 10.20 -21.82 21.19
CA TYR A 419 9.39 -22.79 20.48
C TYR A 419 10.24 -23.84 19.77
N VAL A 420 9.94 -25.11 20.05
CA VAL A 420 10.53 -26.25 19.34
C VAL A 420 9.48 -26.81 18.37
N PRO A 421 9.69 -26.69 17.04
CA PRO A 421 8.86 -27.36 16.04
C PRO A 421 8.80 -28.86 16.28
N ARG A 422 7.58 -29.41 16.37
CA ARG A 422 7.35 -30.84 16.61
C ARG A 422 6.15 -31.35 15.83
N GLY A 423 6.23 -32.63 15.47
CA GLY A 423 5.12 -33.37 14.93
C GLY A 423 4.93 -33.24 13.41
N PRO A 424 3.89 -33.90 12.89
CA PRO A 424 3.76 -34.21 11.47
C PRO A 424 3.25 -33.04 10.61
N ILE A 425 3.04 -31.86 11.20
CA ILE A 425 2.68 -30.65 10.45
C ILE A 425 3.87 -30.10 9.66
N TYR A 426 5.08 -30.48 10.02
CA TYR A 426 6.31 -30.16 9.31
C TYR A 426 6.72 -31.32 8.40
N ARG A 427 7.37 -31.02 7.27
CA ARG A 427 8.02 -32.04 6.44
C ARG A 427 9.17 -32.72 7.17
N ASN A 428 10.00 -31.91 7.83
CA ASN A 428 11.04 -32.35 8.75
C ASN A 428 11.20 -31.27 9.84
N ALA A 429 10.66 -31.53 11.04
CA ALA A 429 10.63 -30.53 12.10
C ALA A 429 12.03 -30.20 12.65
N ASN A 430 12.93 -31.18 12.68
CA ASN A 430 14.30 -31.00 13.16
C ASN A 430 15.13 -30.15 12.19
N ALA A 431 15.09 -30.47 10.90
CA ALA A 431 15.76 -29.67 9.86
C ALA A 431 15.21 -28.24 9.79
N PHE A 432 13.89 -28.09 9.91
CA PHE A 432 13.27 -26.76 9.97
C PHE A 432 13.76 -25.96 11.18
N HIS A 433 13.71 -26.54 12.37
CA HIS A 433 14.17 -25.86 13.58
C HIS A 433 15.64 -25.45 13.47
N ARG A 434 16.50 -26.37 13.01
CA ARG A 434 17.91 -26.06 12.80
C ARG A 434 18.09 -24.91 11.81
N SER A 435 17.39 -24.97 10.67
CA SER A 435 17.48 -23.91 9.66
C SER A 435 16.99 -22.56 10.18
N TYR A 436 15.97 -22.54 11.02
CA TYR A 436 15.43 -21.31 11.59
C TYR A 436 16.43 -20.67 12.55
N LEU A 437 17.11 -21.47 13.38
CA LEU A 437 18.15 -20.98 14.29
C LEU A 437 19.39 -20.45 13.54
N GLU A 438 19.83 -21.11 12.47
CA GLU A 438 20.93 -20.60 11.63
C GLU A 438 20.54 -19.28 10.94
N MET A 439 19.28 -19.16 10.48
CA MET A 439 18.76 -17.91 9.93
C MET A 439 18.77 -16.78 10.96
N GLU A 440 18.27 -17.01 12.19
CA GLU A 440 18.28 -15.98 13.24
C GLU A 440 19.69 -15.51 13.58
N LYS A 441 20.68 -16.39 13.47
CA LYS A 441 22.09 -16.08 13.73
C LYS A 441 22.75 -15.29 12.60
N LEU A 442 22.51 -15.66 11.35
CA LEU A 442 23.30 -15.22 10.20
C LEU A 442 22.59 -14.24 9.28
N PHE A 443 21.25 -14.26 9.24
CA PHE A 443 20.53 -13.62 8.14
C PHE A 443 20.48 -12.10 8.28
N LYS A 444 20.96 -11.43 7.23
CA LYS A 444 20.95 -9.97 7.10
C LYS A 444 20.41 -9.57 5.74
N ILE A 445 19.55 -8.57 5.73
CA ILE A 445 18.85 -8.05 4.55
C ILE A 445 19.24 -6.59 4.37
N TYR A 446 19.81 -6.25 3.23
CA TYR A 446 19.95 -4.85 2.83
C TYR A 446 18.70 -4.40 2.09
N VAL A 447 18.18 -3.21 2.38
CA VAL A 447 17.02 -2.63 1.69
C VAL A 447 17.53 -1.47 0.87
N TYR A 448 17.37 -1.52 -0.46
CA TYR A 448 17.71 -0.39 -1.32
C TYR A 448 16.92 0.85 -0.92
N GLU A 449 17.52 2.03 -1.04
CA GLU A 449 16.91 3.31 -0.67
C GLU A 449 16.36 4.07 -1.89
N GLU A 450 16.66 3.59 -3.09
CA GLU A 450 16.15 4.14 -4.34
C GLU A 450 14.64 3.94 -4.49
N GLY A 451 14.02 4.88 -5.19
CA GLY A 451 12.61 4.83 -5.57
C GLY A 451 11.75 5.81 -4.79
N GLU A 452 10.76 6.40 -5.46
CA GLU A 452 9.91 7.42 -4.86
C GLU A 452 8.56 6.90 -4.38
N LEU A 453 8.11 7.48 -3.27
CA LEU A 453 6.76 7.26 -2.79
C LEU A 453 5.74 7.75 -3.82
N PRO A 454 4.63 7.03 -4.05
CA PRO A 454 4.13 5.93 -3.23
C PRO A 454 4.35 4.54 -3.84
N MET A 455 5.13 4.42 -4.93
CA MET A 455 5.37 3.14 -5.61
C MET A 455 6.43 2.29 -4.91
N PHE A 456 7.34 2.94 -4.20
CA PHE A 456 8.43 2.33 -3.44
C PHE A 456 8.26 2.56 -1.94
N HIS A 457 8.92 1.75 -1.09
CA HIS A 457 8.99 1.87 0.37
C HIS A 457 7.63 1.91 1.09
N THR A 458 6.56 1.43 0.45
CA THR A 458 5.23 1.31 1.04
C THR A 458 4.34 0.38 0.25
N GLY A 459 3.33 -0.16 0.93
CA GLY A 459 2.27 -0.92 0.31
C GLY A 459 0.99 -0.82 1.16
N PRO A 460 -0.13 -1.38 0.68
CA PRO A 460 -1.37 -1.41 1.46
C PRO A 460 -1.23 -2.33 2.67
N CYS A 461 -1.48 -1.81 3.89
CA CYS A 461 -1.50 -2.60 5.13
C CYS A 461 -2.91 -3.08 5.53
N ARG A 462 -3.90 -2.94 4.64
CA ARG A 462 -5.29 -3.38 4.79
C ARG A 462 -5.75 -4.04 3.49
N SER A 463 -6.93 -4.65 3.49
CA SER A 463 -7.51 -5.43 2.38
C SER A 463 -6.75 -6.74 2.12
N ILE A 464 -7.07 -7.39 1.00
CA ILE A 464 -6.48 -8.64 0.54
C ILE A 464 -4.97 -8.53 0.26
N TYR A 465 -4.48 -7.32 -0.05
CA TYR A 465 -3.07 -7.05 -0.30
C TYR A 465 -2.25 -6.75 0.96
N SER A 466 -2.84 -6.93 2.15
CA SER A 466 -2.22 -6.46 3.39
C SER A 466 -0.87 -7.10 3.70
N SER A 467 -0.67 -8.37 3.32
CA SER A 467 0.60 -9.08 3.52
C SER A 467 1.78 -8.38 2.85
N GLU A 468 1.57 -7.80 1.66
CA GLU A 468 2.59 -7.06 0.92
C GLU A 468 2.99 -5.80 1.68
N GLY A 469 2.02 -4.96 2.05
CA GLY A 469 2.31 -3.72 2.77
C GLY A 469 2.86 -3.96 4.18
N ARG A 470 2.40 -4.99 4.89
CA ARG A 470 2.90 -5.34 6.23
C ARG A 470 4.37 -5.77 6.17
N PHE A 471 4.77 -6.55 5.17
CA PHE A 471 6.17 -6.92 5.01
C PHE A 471 7.05 -5.72 4.67
N ILE A 472 6.65 -4.90 3.67
CA ILE A 472 7.43 -3.70 3.30
C ILE A 472 7.55 -2.76 4.50
N MET A 473 6.47 -2.53 5.25
CA MET A 473 6.49 -1.68 6.44
C MET A 473 7.46 -2.19 7.50
N GLU A 474 7.53 -3.50 7.72
CA GLU A 474 8.45 -4.09 8.69
C GLU A 474 9.90 -4.01 8.21
N MET A 475 10.17 -4.21 6.92
CA MET A 475 11.49 -3.94 6.34
C MET A 475 11.87 -2.46 6.51
N GLU A 476 10.92 -1.52 6.36
CA GLU A 476 11.18 -0.09 6.44
C GLU A 476 11.39 0.44 7.86
N LYS A 477 10.64 -0.07 8.84
CA LYS A 477 10.58 0.49 10.20
C LYS A 477 11.11 -0.44 11.28
N GLY A 478 11.15 -1.74 11.01
CA GLY A 478 11.60 -2.76 11.94
C GLY A 478 13.12 -2.83 12.02
N ASN A 479 13.59 -3.57 13.03
CA ASN A 479 15.02 -3.84 13.24
C ASN A 479 15.38 -5.32 13.00
N PHE A 480 14.39 -6.15 12.66
CA PHE A 480 14.62 -7.58 12.41
C PHE A 480 15.31 -7.77 11.06
N TYR A 481 16.46 -8.46 11.07
CA TYR A 481 17.27 -8.85 9.90
C TYR A 481 17.84 -7.69 9.05
N ARG A 482 17.30 -6.47 9.12
CA ARG A 482 17.80 -5.35 8.32
C ARG A 482 19.23 -4.97 8.72
N THR A 483 20.09 -4.76 7.72
CA THR A 483 21.41 -4.14 7.88
C THR A 483 21.50 -2.86 7.05
N LYS A 484 22.37 -1.94 7.48
CA LYS A 484 22.75 -0.74 6.71
C LYS A 484 24.06 -0.94 5.95
N ASP A 485 24.84 -1.95 6.32
CA ASP A 485 26.05 -2.32 5.58
C ASP A 485 25.68 -3.37 4.53
N PRO A 486 25.74 -3.03 3.23
CA PRO A 486 25.41 -3.98 2.17
C PRO A 486 26.42 -5.15 2.07
N ASP A 487 27.62 -5.03 2.65
CA ASP A 487 28.60 -6.12 2.69
C ASP A 487 28.30 -7.17 3.76
N GLU A 488 27.46 -6.86 4.74
CA GLU A 488 26.98 -7.84 5.74
C GLU A 488 25.74 -8.59 5.24
N ALA A 489 25.11 -8.11 4.17
CA ALA A 489 23.84 -8.62 3.69
C ALA A 489 24.00 -9.95 2.94
N LEU A 490 23.10 -10.89 3.24
CA LEU A 490 22.99 -12.14 2.50
C LEU A 490 22.00 -12.04 1.34
N VAL A 491 21.04 -11.11 1.43
CA VAL A 491 20.09 -10.78 0.36
C VAL A 491 19.79 -9.29 0.31
N TYR A 492 19.32 -8.83 -0.86
CA TYR A 492 18.99 -7.43 -1.12
C TYR A 492 17.51 -7.29 -1.48
N PHE A 493 16.78 -6.46 -0.75
CA PHE A 493 15.36 -6.23 -0.95
C PHE A 493 15.12 -5.07 -1.93
N LEU A 494 14.24 -5.30 -2.92
CA LEU A 494 13.72 -4.29 -3.84
C LEU A 494 12.34 -3.81 -3.32
N PRO A 495 12.25 -2.66 -2.62
CA PRO A 495 11.06 -2.26 -1.86
C PRO A 495 9.96 -1.62 -2.72
N PHE A 496 9.75 -2.09 -3.96
CA PHE A 496 8.63 -1.64 -4.78
C PHE A 496 7.35 -2.43 -4.50
N SER A 497 6.20 -1.75 -4.59
CA SER A 497 4.88 -2.35 -4.44
C SER A 497 4.16 -2.36 -5.78
N VAL A 498 3.96 -3.56 -6.33
CA VAL A 498 3.16 -3.74 -7.55
C VAL A 498 1.73 -3.24 -7.33
N VAL A 499 1.16 -3.44 -6.13
CA VAL A 499 -0.19 -2.94 -5.83
C VAL A 499 -0.24 -1.42 -5.88
N MET A 500 0.78 -0.73 -5.39
CA MET A 500 0.86 0.72 -5.50
C MET A 500 1.10 1.15 -6.95
N MET A 501 1.92 0.45 -7.72
CA MET A 501 2.07 0.73 -9.16
C MET A 501 0.75 0.59 -9.91
N VAL A 502 -0.04 -0.47 -9.65
CA VAL A 502 -1.40 -0.63 -10.20
C VAL A 502 -2.28 0.55 -9.81
N GLN A 503 -2.27 0.97 -8.54
CA GLN A 503 -3.13 2.06 -8.09
C GLN A 503 -2.80 3.43 -8.71
N TYR A 504 -1.54 3.67 -9.09
CA TYR A 504 -1.07 5.00 -9.52
C TYR A 504 -0.75 5.10 -11.01
N LEU A 505 -0.31 4.00 -11.63
CA LEU A 505 0.10 3.95 -13.04
C LEU A 505 -0.96 3.34 -13.96
N TYR A 506 -1.77 2.39 -13.48
CA TYR A 506 -2.77 1.75 -14.34
C TYR A 506 -3.92 2.69 -14.67
N VAL A 507 -4.27 2.75 -15.96
CA VAL A 507 -5.43 3.48 -16.47
C VAL A 507 -6.53 2.47 -16.81
N PRO A 508 -7.65 2.44 -16.06
CA PRO A 508 -8.73 1.49 -16.33
C PRO A 508 -9.26 1.59 -17.76
N GLY A 509 -9.31 0.47 -18.48
CA GLY A 509 -9.80 0.39 -19.86
C GLY A 509 -8.76 0.67 -20.92
N ALA A 510 -7.60 1.24 -20.56
CA ALA A 510 -6.42 1.13 -21.41
C ALA A 510 -5.88 -0.30 -21.23
N HIS A 511 -5.79 -1.09 -22.29
CA HIS A 511 -5.18 -2.43 -22.25
C HIS A 511 -3.64 -2.37 -22.03
N GLU A 512 -3.15 -1.29 -21.42
CA GLU A 512 -1.75 -0.93 -21.36
C GLU A 512 -1.26 -0.98 -19.91
N TYR A 513 -0.65 -2.10 -19.54
CA TYR A 513 0.01 -2.33 -18.26
C TYR A 513 1.54 -2.12 -18.33
N HIS A 514 2.06 -1.74 -19.51
CA HIS A 514 3.50 -1.57 -19.77
C HIS A 514 4.16 -0.55 -18.85
N ALA A 515 3.44 0.50 -18.44
CA ALA A 515 3.96 1.51 -17.52
C ALA A 515 4.48 0.91 -16.20
N ILE A 516 3.82 -0.15 -15.70
CA ILE A 516 4.21 -0.83 -14.47
C ILE A 516 5.50 -1.64 -14.69
N GLY A 517 5.55 -2.39 -15.78
CA GLY A 517 6.74 -3.16 -16.16
C GLY A 517 7.97 -2.27 -16.41
N HIS A 518 7.80 -1.17 -17.16
CA HIS A 518 8.85 -0.20 -17.42
C HIS A 518 9.35 0.47 -16.13
N THR A 519 8.44 0.81 -15.20
CA THR A 519 8.86 1.40 -13.91
C THR A 519 9.75 0.43 -13.12
N VAL A 520 9.49 -0.88 -13.18
CA VAL A 520 10.35 -1.88 -12.54
C VAL A 520 11.67 -2.05 -13.29
N ALA A 521 11.67 -2.00 -14.63
CA ALA A 521 12.89 -2.04 -15.43
C ALA A 521 13.80 -0.84 -15.13
N ASP A 522 13.25 0.39 -15.20
CA ASP A 522 13.96 1.63 -14.88
C ASP A 522 14.53 1.59 -13.46
N TYR A 523 13.76 1.06 -12.50
CA TYR A 523 14.21 0.92 -11.12
C TYR A 523 15.42 -0.01 -10.99
N VAL A 524 15.34 -1.19 -11.60
CA VAL A 524 16.45 -2.16 -11.58
C VAL A 524 17.67 -1.57 -12.28
N ASP A 525 17.50 -0.83 -13.37
CA ASP A 525 18.59 -0.16 -14.07
C ASP A 525 19.29 0.84 -13.15
N VAL A 526 18.54 1.67 -12.41
CA VAL A 526 19.12 2.59 -11.40
C VAL A 526 19.89 1.83 -10.32
N VAL A 527 19.31 0.75 -9.78
CA VAL A 527 19.97 -0.08 -8.77
C VAL A 527 21.27 -0.68 -9.31
N SER A 528 21.24 -1.23 -10.53
CA SER A 528 22.40 -1.87 -11.17
C SER A 528 23.54 -0.89 -11.49
N GLN A 529 23.24 0.37 -11.76
CA GLN A 529 24.25 1.40 -12.06
C GLN A 529 24.87 1.99 -10.78
N ARG A 530 24.10 2.06 -9.69
CA ARG A 530 24.55 2.66 -8.42
C ARG A 530 25.22 1.67 -7.49
N HIS A 531 24.82 0.40 -7.55
CA HIS A 531 25.23 -0.63 -6.61
C HIS A 531 25.84 -1.83 -7.32
N LEU A 532 27.03 -2.23 -6.89
CA LEU A 532 27.76 -3.36 -7.47
C LEU A 532 27.03 -4.70 -7.28
N PHE A 533 26.23 -4.82 -6.20
CA PHE A 533 25.65 -6.08 -5.74
C PHE A 533 24.67 -6.71 -6.74
N TRP A 534 23.88 -5.91 -7.46
CA TRP A 534 22.99 -6.44 -8.50
C TRP A 534 23.77 -7.13 -9.63
N ASN A 535 24.84 -6.48 -10.10
CA ASN A 535 25.64 -7.01 -11.21
C ASN A 535 26.47 -8.22 -10.79
N ARG A 536 26.95 -8.26 -9.54
CA ARG A 536 27.69 -9.40 -8.97
C ARG A 536 26.92 -10.72 -9.05
N SER A 537 25.63 -10.69 -8.71
CA SER A 537 24.79 -11.90 -8.67
C SER A 537 23.85 -12.04 -9.86
N LEU A 538 23.84 -11.06 -10.77
CA LEU A 538 22.78 -10.88 -11.77
C LEU A 538 21.37 -10.98 -11.13
N GLY A 539 21.22 -10.40 -9.95
CA GLY A 539 19.98 -10.39 -9.18
C GLY A 539 19.68 -11.68 -8.40
N ALA A 540 20.54 -12.69 -8.36
CA ALA A 540 20.24 -13.99 -7.73
C ALA A 540 20.12 -13.95 -6.19
N ASP A 541 20.77 -12.98 -5.53
CA ASP A 541 20.62 -12.68 -4.10
C ASP A 541 19.64 -11.53 -3.83
N HIS A 542 18.89 -11.09 -4.85
CA HIS A 542 17.87 -10.05 -4.75
C HIS A 542 16.49 -10.66 -4.60
N PHE A 543 15.62 -9.96 -3.87
CA PHE A 543 14.23 -10.37 -3.77
C PHE A 543 13.26 -9.20 -3.85
N MET A 544 12.06 -9.52 -4.34
CA MET A 544 10.89 -8.65 -4.35
C MET A 544 9.70 -9.42 -3.79
N LEU A 545 8.62 -8.72 -3.44
CA LEU A 545 7.38 -9.38 -3.08
C LEU A 545 6.17 -8.70 -3.71
N SER A 546 5.14 -9.51 -4.02
CA SER A 546 3.88 -8.99 -4.51
C SER A 546 2.69 -9.87 -4.15
N CYS A 547 1.58 -9.24 -3.80
CA CYS A 547 0.28 -9.91 -3.67
C CYS A 547 -0.73 -9.57 -4.76
N HIS A 548 -0.32 -8.80 -5.77
CA HIS A 548 -1.15 -8.55 -6.95
C HIS A 548 -0.95 -9.65 -7.99
N ASP A 549 -1.98 -9.92 -8.79
CA ASP A 549 -1.94 -10.86 -9.93
C ASP A 549 -0.88 -10.49 -10.97
N TRP A 550 -0.54 -9.22 -11.09
CA TRP A 550 0.48 -8.73 -12.02
C TRP A 550 1.91 -8.89 -11.50
N GLY A 551 2.12 -9.48 -10.32
CA GLY A 551 3.46 -9.74 -9.78
C GLY A 551 4.36 -10.52 -10.76
N PRO A 552 3.98 -11.74 -11.20
CA PRO A 552 4.73 -12.53 -12.17
C PRO A 552 5.03 -11.74 -13.46
N HIS A 553 3.99 -11.14 -14.05
CA HIS A 553 4.10 -10.40 -15.30
C HIS A 553 4.97 -9.13 -15.17
N THR A 554 4.88 -8.39 -14.06
CA THR A 554 5.70 -7.21 -13.82
C THR A 554 7.19 -7.58 -13.78
N THR A 555 7.52 -8.72 -13.14
CA THR A 555 8.92 -9.18 -13.10
C THR A 555 9.46 -9.62 -14.46
N SER A 556 8.64 -9.97 -15.44
CA SER A 556 9.11 -10.45 -16.75
C SER A 556 9.72 -9.36 -17.63
N TYR A 557 9.56 -8.09 -17.29
CA TYR A 557 10.18 -6.96 -17.98
C TYR A 557 11.69 -6.90 -17.76
N VAL A 558 12.17 -7.53 -16.68
CA VAL A 558 13.59 -7.61 -16.35
C VAL A 558 13.98 -9.09 -16.33
N PRO A 559 14.66 -9.61 -17.37
CA PRO A 559 14.96 -11.03 -17.50
C PRO A 559 15.63 -11.64 -16.27
N ASN A 560 16.59 -10.94 -15.67
CA ASN A 560 17.30 -11.39 -14.48
C ASN A 560 16.42 -11.37 -13.21
N LEU A 561 15.51 -10.40 -13.08
CA LEU A 561 14.53 -10.37 -11.98
C LEU A 561 13.56 -11.57 -12.07
N PHE A 562 13.14 -11.91 -13.28
CA PHE A 562 12.25 -13.05 -13.50
C PHE A 562 12.97 -14.39 -13.29
N LYS A 563 14.17 -14.55 -13.88
CA LYS A 563 14.87 -15.84 -13.94
C LYS A 563 15.73 -16.14 -12.71
N ASN A 564 16.39 -15.13 -12.14
CA ASN A 564 17.42 -15.33 -11.11
C ASN A 564 16.93 -14.91 -9.72
N SER A 565 16.29 -13.74 -9.61
CA SER A 565 15.87 -13.19 -8.31
C SER A 565 14.80 -14.03 -7.63
N ILE A 566 14.77 -13.92 -6.30
CA ILE A 566 13.79 -14.56 -5.44
C ILE A 566 12.49 -13.74 -5.52
N ARG A 567 11.44 -14.28 -6.13
CA ARG A 567 10.13 -13.60 -6.16
C ARG A 567 9.25 -14.18 -5.07
N VAL A 568 8.77 -13.31 -4.18
CA VAL A 568 7.89 -13.68 -3.08
C VAL A 568 6.45 -13.31 -3.46
N LEU A 569 5.67 -14.27 -3.96
CA LEU A 569 4.42 -13.98 -4.67
C LEU A 569 3.21 -14.58 -3.96
N CYS A 570 2.11 -13.83 -3.86
CA CYS A 570 0.82 -14.42 -3.52
C CYS A 570 0.36 -15.36 -4.66
N ASN A 571 0.41 -14.89 -5.91
CA ASN A 571 0.16 -15.74 -7.08
C ASN A 571 1.33 -16.72 -7.33
N ALA A 572 1.32 -17.82 -6.58
CA ALA A 572 2.31 -18.88 -6.66
C ALA A 572 1.88 -20.02 -7.58
N ASN A 573 1.67 -19.69 -8.86
CA ASN A 573 1.22 -20.64 -9.88
C ASN A 573 2.37 -21.10 -10.79
N THR A 574 2.66 -22.40 -10.77
CA THR A 574 3.74 -23.00 -11.58
C THR A 574 3.49 -22.89 -13.09
N SER A 575 2.24 -22.82 -13.55
CA SER A 575 1.95 -22.60 -14.98
C SER A 575 2.21 -21.16 -15.45
N GLU A 576 2.38 -20.21 -14.52
CA GLU A 576 2.65 -18.79 -14.80
C GLU A 576 4.12 -18.43 -14.50
N GLY A 577 4.98 -19.45 -14.47
CA GLY A 577 6.41 -19.29 -14.31
C GLY A 577 6.88 -19.19 -12.85
N PHE A 578 6.03 -19.45 -11.85
CA PHE A 578 6.48 -19.60 -10.46
C PHE A 578 7.36 -20.85 -10.32
N ASN A 579 8.57 -20.69 -9.82
CA ASN A 579 9.51 -21.80 -9.59
C ASN A 579 9.69 -22.04 -8.09
N PRO A 580 9.16 -23.13 -7.50
CA PRO A 580 9.26 -23.39 -6.06
C PRO A 580 10.68 -23.47 -5.50
N SER A 581 11.68 -23.82 -6.31
CA SER A 581 13.08 -23.92 -5.86
C SER A 581 13.76 -22.55 -5.70
N LYS A 582 13.20 -21.50 -6.31
CA LYS A 582 13.77 -20.15 -6.42
C LYS A 582 12.83 -19.04 -5.94
N ASP A 583 11.53 -19.20 -6.09
CA ASP A 583 10.48 -18.28 -5.64
C ASP A 583 9.87 -18.79 -4.33
N ALA A 584 9.19 -17.90 -3.59
CA ALA A 584 8.50 -18.23 -2.35
C ALA A 584 7.03 -17.79 -2.37
N SER A 585 6.14 -18.63 -1.84
CA SER A 585 4.71 -18.33 -1.77
C SER A 585 4.37 -17.46 -0.57
N LEU A 586 3.76 -16.30 -0.79
CA LEU A 586 3.28 -15.37 0.23
C LEU A 586 1.78 -15.63 0.49
N PRO A 587 1.31 -15.80 1.74
CA PRO A 587 -0.13 -15.93 1.97
C PRO A 587 -0.83 -14.59 1.81
N GLU A 588 -1.94 -14.61 1.08
CA GLU A 588 -2.85 -13.48 0.99
C GLU A 588 -3.67 -13.38 2.28
N ILE A 589 -3.59 -12.26 2.99
CA ILE A 589 -4.31 -12.05 4.25
C ILE A 589 -5.19 -10.82 4.09
N ASN A 590 -6.50 -11.01 4.27
CA ASN A 590 -7.47 -9.92 4.16
C ASN A 590 -7.69 -9.23 5.51
N LEU A 591 -6.92 -8.17 5.78
CA LEU A 591 -7.09 -7.37 6.99
C LEU A 591 -8.12 -6.25 6.75
N LYS A 592 -9.35 -6.44 7.23
CA LYS A 592 -10.43 -5.44 7.11
C LYS A 592 -10.16 -4.19 7.95
N SER A 593 -9.84 -4.36 9.24
CA SER A 593 -9.51 -3.27 10.17
C SER A 593 -8.02 -2.93 10.22
N GLY A 594 -7.16 -3.82 9.70
CA GLY A 594 -5.70 -3.77 9.90
C GLY A 594 -5.22 -4.66 11.05
N GLU A 595 -6.13 -5.34 11.74
CA GLU A 595 -5.86 -6.31 12.80
C GLU A 595 -6.57 -7.64 12.53
N ILE A 596 -6.12 -8.70 13.21
CA ILE A 596 -6.71 -10.05 13.15
C ILE A 596 -7.71 -10.32 14.30
N THR A 597 -8.03 -9.32 15.11
CA THR A 597 -8.89 -9.41 16.28
C THR A 597 -10.26 -10.02 15.91
N GLY A 598 -10.64 -11.10 16.58
CA GLY A 598 -11.91 -11.82 16.34
C GLY A 598 -11.91 -12.83 15.17
N LEU A 599 -10.86 -12.87 14.34
CA LEU A 599 -10.75 -13.81 13.23
C LEU A 599 -10.35 -15.21 13.67
N ILE A 600 -9.51 -15.31 14.72
CA ILE A 600 -8.94 -16.57 15.20
C ILE A 600 -9.92 -17.33 16.10
N GLY A 601 -9.95 -18.65 15.92
CA GLY A 601 -10.67 -19.60 16.73
C GLY A 601 -12.00 -20.03 16.12
N GLY A 602 -12.61 -21.06 16.71
CA GLY A 602 -13.89 -21.58 16.28
C GLY A 602 -14.48 -22.56 17.28
N PRO A 603 -15.74 -22.98 17.05
CA PRO A 603 -16.38 -24.00 17.87
C PRO A 603 -15.66 -25.35 17.75
N SER A 604 -15.87 -26.21 18.75
CA SER A 604 -15.36 -27.58 18.74
C SER A 604 -15.83 -28.34 17.48
N PRO A 605 -15.09 -29.37 17.02
CA PRO A 605 -15.48 -30.14 15.83
C PRO A 605 -16.90 -30.69 15.84
N SER A 606 -17.47 -30.99 17.00
CA SER A 606 -18.85 -31.47 17.20
C SER A 606 -19.94 -30.40 17.01
N LYS A 607 -19.57 -29.12 17.10
CA LYS A 607 -20.48 -27.96 16.99
C LYS A 607 -20.41 -27.30 15.61
N ARG A 608 -19.92 -28.03 14.60
CA ARG A 608 -19.76 -27.57 13.20
C ARG A 608 -20.77 -28.30 12.31
N PRO A 609 -22.00 -27.77 12.14
CA PRO A 609 -23.07 -28.46 11.45
C PRO A 609 -22.91 -28.50 9.92
N ILE A 610 -22.11 -27.60 9.33
CA ILE A 610 -21.95 -27.52 7.87
C ILE A 610 -20.78 -28.42 7.46
N LEU A 611 -21.00 -29.33 6.50
CA LEU A 611 -19.94 -30.20 5.99
C LEU A 611 -18.89 -29.37 5.25
N ALA A 612 -19.30 -28.63 4.22
CA ALA A 612 -18.40 -27.83 3.40
C ALA A 612 -19.00 -26.46 3.08
N PHE A 613 -18.16 -25.43 3.06
CA PHE A 613 -18.60 -24.06 2.79
C PHE A 613 -17.72 -23.32 1.80
N PHE A 614 -18.36 -22.53 0.93
CA PHE A 614 -17.76 -21.53 0.07
C PHE A 614 -18.66 -20.30 -0.05
N ALA A 615 -18.06 -19.10 0.01
CA ALA A 615 -18.70 -17.89 -0.48
C ALA A 615 -17.69 -17.03 -1.28
N GLY A 616 -18.07 -16.63 -2.49
CA GLY A 616 -17.22 -15.81 -3.33
C GLY A 616 -17.77 -15.59 -4.74
N ARG A 617 -17.49 -14.40 -5.29
CA ARG A 617 -17.91 -14.03 -6.65
C ARG A 617 -17.36 -15.00 -7.70
N LEU A 618 -18.11 -15.11 -8.80
CA LEU A 618 -17.70 -15.80 -10.02
C LEU A 618 -16.44 -15.13 -10.58
N HIS A 619 -15.33 -15.83 -10.48
CA HIS A 619 -14.00 -15.29 -10.77
C HIS A 619 -13.08 -16.48 -11.05
N GLY A 620 -12.68 -16.68 -12.30
CA GLY A 620 -11.96 -17.87 -12.75
C GLY A 620 -12.83 -19.09 -13.04
N HIS A 621 -12.27 -20.02 -13.82
CA HIS A 621 -12.96 -21.22 -14.32
C HIS A 621 -13.38 -22.18 -13.20
N ILE A 622 -12.52 -22.40 -12.20
CA ILE A 622 -12.79 -23.35 -11.12
C ILE A 622 -13.97 -22.87 -10.25
N ARG A 623 -14.08 -21.57 -9.97
CA ARG A 623 -15.24 -21.03 -9.24
C ARG A 623 -16.52 -21.10 -10.04
N TYR A 624 -16.45 -20.95 -11.36
CA TYR A 624 -17.61 -21.19 -12.23
C TYR A 624 -18.10 -22.62 -12.09
N LEU A 625 -17.22 -23.62 -12.23
CA LEU A 625 -17.57 -25.03 -12.04
C LEU A 625 -18.14 -25.29 -10.64
N LEU A 626 -17.53 -24.76 -9.59
CA LEU A 626 -18.01 -24.95 -8.22
C LEU A 626 -19.40 -24.35 -8.02
N LEU A 627 -19.63 -23.13 -8.48
CA LEU A 627 -20.92 -22.44 -8.37
C LEU A 627 -21.99 -23.17 -9.19
N GLU A 628 -21.67 -23.57 -10.42
CA GLU A 628 -22.59 -24.32 -11.28
C GLU A 628 -22.98 -25.65 -10.62
N GLN A 629 -22.04 -26.38 -10.04
CA GLN A 629 -22.29 -27.70 -9.48
C GLN A 629 -22.99 -27.69 -8.12
N TRP A 630 -22.73 -26.71 -7.26
CA TRP A 630 -23.14 -26.77 -5.84
C TRP A 630 -23.99 -25.61 -5.33
N LYS A 631 -24.07 -24.47 -6.03
CA LYS A 631 -24.80 -23.29 -5.53
C LYS A 631 -26.28 -23.61 -5.32
N GLY A 632 -26.73 -23.56 -4.06
CA GLY A 632 -28.12 -23.79 -3.67
C GLY A 632 -28.64 -25.22 -3.92
N LYS A 633 -27.74 -26.20 -4.12
CA LYS A 633 -28.11 -27.57 -4.51
C LYS A 633 -28.03 -28.61 -3.39
N ASP A 634 -27.35 -28.32 -2.29
CA ASP A 634 -27.16 -29.26 -1.17
C ASP A 634 -27.16 -28.52 0.18
N GLN A 635 -27.68 -29.16 1.23
CA GLN A 635 -27.78 -28.56 2.58
C GLN A 635 -26.46 -28.68 3.38
N ASP A 636 -25.65 -29.69 3.10
CA ASP A 636 -24.38 -29.97 3.77
C ASP A 636 -23.21 -29.25 3.08
N VAL A 637 -23.26 -29.16 1.74
CA VAL A 637 -22.29 -28.45 0.91
C VAL A 637 -22.86 -27.09 0.49
N GLN A 638 -22.55 -26.07 1.28
CA GLN A 638 -23.12 -24.73 1.13
C GLN A 638 -22.21 -23.82 0.31
N VAL A 639 -22.63 -23.50 -0.91
CA VAL A 639 -21.87 -22.70 -1.87
C VAL A 639 -22.68 -21.46 -2.28
N TYR A 640 -22.06 -20.29 -2.16
CA TYR A 640 -22.67 -18.99 -2.46
C TYR A 640 -21.77 -18.14 -3.37
N ASP A 641 -22.36 -17.39 -4.29
CA ASP A 641 -21.69 -16.30 -5.01
C ASP A 641 -21.66 -15.00 -4.19
N SER A 642 -22.74 -14.74 -3.46
CA SER A 642 -22.85 -13.75 -2.41
C SER A 642 -23.67 -14.33 -1.26
N LEU A 643 -23.24 -14.07 -0.01
CA LEU A 643 -24.03 -14.45 1.15
C LEU A 643 -25.33 -13.64 1.22
N PRO A 644 -26.42 -14.23 1.75
CA PRO A 644 -27.64 -13.49 2.05
C PRO A 644 -27.39 -12.35 3.05
N ASN A 645 -28.20 -11.30 2.96
CA ASN A 645 -28.13 -10.17 3.89
C ASN A 645 -28.31 -10.65 5.34
N GLY A 646 -27.46 -10.15 6.25
CA GLY A 646 -27.50 -10.51 7.67
C GLY A 646 -26.80 -11.81 8.05
N VAL A 647 -26.21 -12.54 7.09
CA VAL A 647 -25.42 -13.75 7.38
C VAL A 647 -23.92 -13.39 7.47
N PRO A 648 -23.29 -13.47 8.65
CA PRO A 648 -21.87 -13.12 8.78
C PRO A 648 -20.97 -14.20 8.16
N TYR A 649 -20.09 -13.79 7.25
CA TYR A 649 -19.15 -14.67 6.54
C TYR A 649 -18.27 -15.49 7.49
N GLU A 650 -17.71 -14.84 8.51
CA GLU A 650 -16.83 -15.44 9.50
C GLU A 650 -17.58 -16.49 10.34
N SER A 651 -18.89 -16.30 10.57
CA SER A 651 -19.73 -17.28 11.27
C SER A 651 -19.88 -18.56 10.45
N MET A 652 -20.06 -18.44 9.14
CA MET A 652 -20.19 -19.58 8.23
C MET A 652 -18.91 -20.41 8.17
N LEU A 653 -17.75 -19.75 8.05
CA LEU A 653 -16.44 -20.43 8.14
C LEU A 653 -16.30 -21.21 9.45
N LYS A 654 -16.62 -20.58 10.60
CA LYS A 654 -16.50 -21.20 11.93
C LYS A 654 -17.49 -22.36 12.14
N LYS A 655 -18.67 -22.34 11.51
CA LYS A 655 -19.66 -23.43 11.55
C LYS A 655 -19.35 -24.60 10.62
N SER A 656 -18.35 -24.46 9.75
CA SER A 656 -18.02 -25.44 8.72
C SER A 656 -16.89 -26.37 9.13
N ARG A 657 -16.99 -27.64 8.72
CA ARG A 657 -15.94 -28.65 8.92
C ARG A 657 -14.81 -28.47 7.90
N PHE A 658 -15.20 -28.29 6.64
CA PHE A 658 -14.31 -28.08 5.51
C PHE A 658 -14.59 -26.75 4.82
N CYS A 659 -13.54 -26.00 4.48
CA CYS A 659 -13.67 -24.70 3.82
C CYS A 659 -13.03 -24.79 2.44
N LEU A 660 -13.87 -24.64 1.41
CA LEU A 660 -13.45 -24.79 0.02
C LEU A 660 -12.63 -23.55 -0.39
N CYS A 661 -11.44 -23.79 -0.91
CA CYS A 661 -10.49 -22.79 -1.38
C CYS A 661 -10.24 -22.96 -2.88
N PRO A 662 -11.25 -22.74 -3.75
CA PRO A 662 -11.06 -22.79 -5.19
C PRO A 662 -10.27 -21.59 -5.69
N SER A 663 -9.31 -21.86 -6.58
CA SER A 663 -8.58 -20.81 -7.29
C SER A 663 -9.52 -19.93 -8.13
N GLY A 664 -9.17 -18.66 -8.20
CA GLY A 664 -9.81 -17.63 -9.00
C GLY A 664 -9.27 -17.58 -10.43
N TYR A 665 -9.20 -16.38 -11.03
CA TYR A 665 -8.21 -16.15 -12.09
C TYR A 665 -6.80 -16.39 -11.55
N GLU A 666 -6.59 -16.00 -10.28
CA GLU A 666 -5.39 -16.28 -9.51
C GLU A 666 -5.51 -17.53 -8.66
N VAL A 667 -4.38 -18.18 -8.41
CA VAL A 667 -4.36 -19.33 -7.48
C VAL A 667 -4.50 -18.93 -6.02
N ALA A 668 -4.06 -17.72 -5.64
CA ALA A 668 -4.17 -17.21 -4.28
C ALA A 668 -5.59 -16.74 -3.92
N SER A 669 -5.92 -16.92 -2.65
CA SER A 669 -7.19 -16.46 -2.09
C SER A 669 -7.03 -16.26 -0.58
N PRO A 670 -7.55 -15.15 -0.01
CA PRO A 670 -7.51 -14.92 1.43
C PRO A 670 -8.18 -16.03 2.23
N ARG A 671 -9.16 -16.69 1.60
CA ARG A 671 -9.92 -17.82 2.18
C ARG A 671 -9.05 -18.93 2.73
N LEU A 672 -7.87 -19.15 2.16
CA LEU A 672 -6.94 -20.16 2.65
C LEU A 672 -6.54 -19.87 4.11
N VAL A 673 -6.17 -18.62 4.37
CA VAL A 673 -5.77 -18.18 5.71
C VAL A 673 -7.00 -17.98 6.60
N GLU A 674 -8.10 -17.45 6.07
CA GLU A 674 -9.36 -17.30 6.81
C GLU A 674 -9.90 -18.66 7.30
N ALA A 675 -9.75 -19.74 6.51
CA ALA A 675 -10.08 -21.10 6.91
C ALA A 675 -9.19 -21.59 8.08
N ILE A 676 -7.88 -21.34 8.00
CA ILE A 676 -6.93 -21.67 9.07
C ILE A 676 -7.27 -20.91 10.36
N TYR A 677 -7.62 -19.62 10.26
CA TYR A 677 -8.06 -18.81 11.39
C TYR A 677 -9.36 -19.33 12.02
N ALA A 678 -10.33 -19.72 11.21
CA ALA A 678 -11.59 -20.29 11.66
C ALA A 678 -11.49 -21.75 12.16
N GLU A 679 -10.29 -22.34 12.17
CA GLU A 679 -10.03 -23.77 12.46
C GLU A 679 -10.84 -24.72 11.58
N CYS A 680 -11.16 -24.27 10.36
CA CYS A 680 -11.87 -25.01 9.33
C CYS A 680 -10.85 -25.71 8.43
N VAL A 681 -11.02 -27.00 8.15
CA VAL A 681 -10.03 -27.75 7.34
C VAL A 681 -10.04 -27.20 5.91
N PRO A 682 -8.92 -26.61 5.41
CA PRO A 682 -8.90 -26.06 4.06
C PRO A 682 -8.97 -27.19 3.02
N VAL A 683 -9.81 -26.99 2.01
CA VAL A 683 -9.93 -27.87 0.84
C VAL A 683 -9.40 -27.11 -0.38
N LEU A 684 -8.20 -27.45 -0.83
CA LEU A 684 -7.56 -26.84 -1.98
C LEU A 684 -8.14 -27.41 -3.27
N ILE A 685 -8.66 -26.53 -4.13
CA ILE A 685 -9.18 -26.87 -5.46
C ILE A 685 -8.49 -25.96 -6.48
N SER A 686 -7.40 -26.44 -7.04
CA SER A 686 -6.47 -25.61 -7.81
C SER A 686 -5.55 -26.49 -8.65
N ASP A 687 -5.17 -26.02 -9.83
CA ASP A 687 -4.09 -26.60 -10.62
C ASP A 687 -2.84 -25.72 -10.49
N GLY A 688 -1.66 -26.34 -10.41
CA GLY A 688 -0.39 -25.62 -10.40
C GLY A 688 -0.07 -24.76 -9.17
N TYR A 689 -0.99 -24.64 -8.20
CA TYR A 689 -0.80 -23.83 -6.99
C TYR A 689 0.21 -24.44 -6.02
N VAL A 690 1.13 -23.60 -5.54
CA VAL A 690 2.10 -23.94 -4.50
C VAL A 690 1.68 -23.23 -3.21
N PRO A 691 1.07 -23.94 -2.23
CA PRO A 691 0.59 -23.30 -1.02
C PRO A 691 1.71 -22.65 -0.19
N PRO A 692 1.42 -21.58 0.58
CA PRO A 692 2.40 -20.89 1.41
C PRO A 692 3.17 -21.83 2.34
N LEU A 693 4.46 -21.54 2.51
CA LEU A 693 5.35 -22.26 3.43
C LEU A 693 5.51 -23.77 3.11
N SER A 694 5.27 -24.17 1.85
CA SER A 694 5.31 -25.58 1.43
C SER A 694 6.67 -26.26 1.60
N ASP A 695 7.77 -25.50 1.73
CA ASP A 695 9.11 -26.04 2.02
C ASP A 695 9.19 -26.64 3.43
N VAL A 696 8.42 -26.07 4.36
CA VAL A 696 8.47 -26.40 5.79
C VAL A 696 7.23 -27.18 6.21
N LEU A 697 6.04 -26.74 5.79
CA LEU A 697 4.76 -27.31 6.19
C LEU A 697 4.35 -28.49 5.29
N ASN A 698 3.90 -29.56 5.92
CA ASN A 698 3.28 -30.70 5.26
C ASN A 698 1.77 -30.44 5.12
N TRP A 699 1.37 -29.80 4.02
CA TRP A 699 -0.04 -29.46 3.75
C TRP A 699 -0.98 -30.68 3.81
N LYS A 700 -0.54 -31.86 3.33
CA LYS A 700 -1.32 -33.11 3.42
C LYS A 700 -1.66 -33.52 4.87
N ALA A 701 -0.93 -32.99 5.85
CA ALA A 701 -1.18 -33.30 7.26
C ALA A 701 -2.37 -32.55 7.84
N PHE A 702 -2.80 -31.41 7.26
CA PHE A 702 -3.83 -30.52 7.82
C PHE A 702 -4.83 -29.95 6.80
N SER A 703 -4.66 -30.18 5.50
CA SER A 703 -5.61 -29.82 4.46
C SER A 703 -6.07 -31.04 3.65
N VAL A 704 -7.06 -30.82 2.79
CA VAL A 704 -7.49 -31.77 1.76
C VAL A 704 -7.23 -31.13 0.40
N SER A 705 -6.74 -31.90 -0.57
CA SER A 705 -6.60 -31.46 -1.96
C SER A 705 -7.60 -32.23 -2.81
N VAL A 706 -8.36 -31.51 -3.64
CA VAL A 706 -9.34 -32.08 -4.57
C VAL A 706 -9.00 -31.58 -5.97
N ALA A 707 -8.85 -32.49 -6.93
CA ALA A 707 -8.58 -32.11 -8.31
C ALA A 707 -9.80 -31.42 -8.92
N VAL A 708 -9.60 -30.50 -9.87
CA VAL A 708 -10.68 -29.73 -10.49
C VAL A 708 -11.76 -30.63 -11.12
N LYS A 709 -11.34 -31.73 -11.77
CA LYS A 709 -12.26 -32.74 -12.34
C LYS A 709 -13.16 -33.43 -11.31
N ASP A 710 -12.77 -33.43 -10.03
CA ASP A 710 -13.48 -34.09 -8.94
C ASP A 710 -14.43 -33.14 -8.18
N VAL A 711 -14.58 -31.89 -8.63
CA VAL A 711 -15.53 -30.93 -8.06
C VAL A 711 -16.97 -31.48 -7.98
N PRO A 712 -17.50 -32.21 -8.97
CA PRO A 712 -18.82 -32.85 -8.85
C PRO A 712 -18.91 -33.91 -7.74
N ASN A 713 -17.79 -34.48 -7.30
CA ASN A 713 -17.71 -35.53 -6.29
C ASN A 713 -17.36 -35.02 -4.87
N LEU A 714 -17.38 -33.69 -4.65
CA LEU A 714 -16.94 -33.06 -3.39
C LEU A 714 -17.59 -33.68 -2.16
N LYS A 715 -18.92 -33.84 -2.14
CA LYS A 715 -19.64 -34.42 -1.00
C LYS A 715 -19.16 -35.84 -0.68
N THR A 716 -19.07 -36.69 -1.70
CA THR A 716 -18.59 -38.08 -1.58
C THR A 716 -17.17 -38.14 -1.01
N ILE A 717 -16.27 -37.31 -1.54
CA ILE A 717 -14.87 -37.25 -1.09
C ILE A 717 -14.78 -36.81 0.38
N LEU A 718 -15.50 -35.74 0.75
CA LEU A 718 -15.44 -35.17 2.09
C LEU A 718 -16.14 -36.05 3.13
N MET A 719 -17.24 -36.70 2.78
CA MET A 719 -17.91 -37.69 3.64
C MET A 719 -17.09 -38.98 3.79
N GLY A 720 -16.30 -39.36 2.79
CA GLY A 720 -15.37 -40.49 2.87
C GLY A 720 -14.21 -40.29 3.86
N ILE A 721 -14.01 -39.07 4.37
CA ILE A 721 -13.01 -38.80 5.41
C ILE A 721 -13.57 -39.24 6.76
N SER A 722 -12.97 -40.29 7.32
CA SER A 722 -13.36 -40.80 8.64
C SER A 722 -13.29 -39.73 9.73
N GLN A 723 -14.15 -39.84 10.74
CA GLN A 723 -14.21 -38.89 11.84
C GLN A 723 -12.86 -38.73 12.55
N SER A 724 -12.10 -39.82 12.75
CA SER A 724 -10.78 -39.79 13.37
C SER A 724 -9.74 -39.05 12.52
N LYS A 725 -9.83 -39.15 11.18
CA LYS A 725 -8.99 -38.39 10.25
C LYS A 725 -9.36 -36.90 10.26
N TYR A 726 -10.65 -36.57 10.23
CA TYR A 726 -11.12 -35.19 10.34
C TYR A 726 -10.65 -34.50 11.64
N LEU A 727 -10.82 -35.15 12.79
CA LEU A 727 -10.36 -34.63 14.09
C LEU A 727 -8.84 -34.42 14.14
N ARG A 728 -8.08 -35.21 13.38
CA ARG A 728 -6.62 -35.06 13.24
C ARG A 728 -6.26 -33.85 12.37
N LEU A 729 -6.95 -33.67 11.24
CA LEU A 729 -6.79 -32.50 10.37
C LEU A 729 -7.10 -31.22 11.15
N HIS A 730 -8.26 -31.15 11.80
CA HIS A 730 -8.67 -29.98 12.60
C HIS A 730 -7.64 -29.62 13.69
N ARG A 731 -7.15 -30.59 14.48
CA ARG A 731 -6.11 -30.32 15.48
C ARG A 731 -4.83 -29.75 14.87
N ARG A 732 -4.44 -30.22 13.70
CA ARG A 732 -3.24 -29.76 13.01
C ARG A 732 -3.42 -28.39 12.36
N VAL A 733 -4.63 -28.05 11.88
CA VAL A 733 -4.98 -26.67 11.47
C VAL A 733 -4.73 -25.69 12.62
N LYS A 734 -5.17 -26.03 13.84
CA LYS A 734 -4.89 -25.20 15.03
C LYS A 734 -3.40 -25.06 15.32
N GLN A 735 -2.61 -26.11 15.10
CA GLN A 735 -1.16 -26.06 15.32
C GLN A 735 -0.45 -25.15 14.32
N VAL A 736 -0.78 -25.25 13.02
CA VAL A 736 -0.13 -24.44 11.97
C VAL A 736 -0.53 -22.98 12.00
N GLN A 737 -1.69 -22.65 12.60
CA GLN A 737 -2.24 -21.30 12.66
C GLN A 737 -1.22 -20.23 13.07
N ARG A 738 -0.33 -20.54 14.03
CA ARG A 738 0.73 -19.64 14.50
C ARG A 738 1.60 -19.06 13.37
N HIS A 739 1.86 -19.84 12.33
CA HIS A 739 2.73 -19.48 11.22
C HIS A 739 2.06 -18.55 10.20
N PHE A 740 0.75 -18.33 10.35
CA PHE A 740 -0.02 -17.45 9.49
C PHE A 740 -0.45 -16.16 10.20
N VAL A 741 -0.21 -16.05 11.52
CA VAL A 741 -0.57 -14.89 12.33
C VAL A 741 0.28 -13.67 11.96
N ILE A 742 -0.39 -12.53 11.73
CA ILE A 742 0.24 -11.21 11.67
C ILE A 742 0.17 -10.55 13.05
N ASN A 743 1.32 -10.15 13.58
CA ASN A 743 1.41 -9.37 14.81
C ASN A 743 1.67 -7.88 14.51
N GLY A 744 1.46 -7.00 15.51
CA GLY A 744 1.86 -5.60 15.44
C GLY A 744 3.38 -5.45 15.34
N THR A 745 4.09 -6.10 16.26
CA THR A 745 5.54 -6.36 16.18
C THR A 745 5.74 -7.83 15.86
N PRO A 746 6.57 -8.20 14.87
CA PRO A 746 6.81 -9.59 14.54
C PRO A 746 7.25 -10.43 15.75
N LYS A 747 6.74 -11.66 15.83
CA LYS A 747 7.10 -12.65 16.85
C LYS A 747 7.73 -13.86 16.19
N ARG A 748 8.68 -14.52 16.86
CA ARG A 748 9.33 -15.73 16.33
C ARG A 748 8.29 -16.72 15.79
N PHE A 749 8.57 -17.29 14.62
CA PHE A 749 7.71 -18.23 13.90
C PHE A 749 6.35 -17.70 13.41
N ASP A 750 6.08 -16.39 13.50
CA ASP A 750 4.91 -15.79 12.87
C ASP A 750 5.09 -15.63 11.36
N ILE A 751 4.08 -15.11 10.66
CA ILE A 751 4.14 -15.10 9.19
C ILE A 751 5.31 -14.28 8.63
N PHE A 752 5.69 -13.18 9.30
CA PHE A 752 6.81 -12.37 8.85
C PHE A 752 8.11 -13.18 8.92
N HIS A 753 8.39 -13.82 10.06
CA HIS A 753 9.58 -14.66 10.23
C HIS A 753 9.57 -15.88 9.31
N MET A 754 8.41 -16.48 9.06
CA MET A 754 8.27 -17.63 8.16
C MET A 754 8.50 -17.26 6.69
N ILE A 755 8.15 -16.04 6.27
CA ILE A 755 8.45 -15.55 4.92
C ILE A 755 9.93 -15.19 4.79
N VAL A 756 10.52 -14.54 5.79
CA VAL A 756 11.98 -14.32 5.86
C VAL A 756 12.72 -15.66 5.79
N HIS A 757 12.24 -16.68 6.49
CA HIS A 757 12.79 -18.04 6.42
C HIS A 757 12.64 -18.67 5.04
N SER A 758 11.52 -18.43 4.37
CA SER A 758 11.34 -18.88 2.99
C SER A 758 12.39 -18.25 2.06
N ILE A 759 12.70 -16.96 2.21
CA ILE A 759 13.76 -16.27 1.45
C ILE A 759 15.14 -16.83 1.80
N TRP A 760 15.43 -17.05 3.09
CA TRP A 760 16.66 -17.69 3.57
C TRP A 760 16.93 -19.04 2.87
N LEU A 761 15.91 -19.88 2.74
CA LEU A 761 16.05 -21.17 2.04
C LEU A 761 16.45 -20.98 0.56
N ARG A 762 15.95 -19.94 -0.11
CA ARG A 762 16.31 -19.66 -1.51
C ARG A 762 17.74 -19.16 -1.61
N ARG A 763 18.17 -18.32 -0.67
CA ARG A 763 19.56 -17.87 -0.60
C ARG A 763 20.55 -19.02 -0.38
N LEU A 764 20.16 -20.03 0.40
CA LEU A 764 20.98 -21.24 0.60
C LEU A 764 21.14 -22.07 -0.68
N ASN A 765 20.20 -21.99 -1.63
CA ASN A 765 20.25 -22.74 -2.89
C ASN A 765 21.21 -22.15 -3.93
N VAL A 766 21.73 -20.95 -3.68
CA VAL A 766 22.61 -20.22 -4.61
C VAL A 766 24.00 -20.07 -3.99
N LEU A 767 25.03 -20.18 -4.83
CA LEU A 767 26.42 -19.84 -4.52
C LEU A 767 26.79 -18.61 -5.36
N ILE A 768 27.23 -17.54 -4.71
CA ILE A 768 27.71 -16.33 -5.38
C ILE A 768 29.24 -16.33 -5.34
N GLN A 769 29.87 -15.97 -6.46
CA GLN A 769 31.31 -15.82 -6.59
C GLN A 769 31.60 -14.41 -7.14
N ASP A 770 32.79 -13.90 -6.83
CA ASP A 770 33.26 -12.60 -7.31
C ASP A 770 33.56 -12.60 -8.83
#